data_AF-A0A3B0WI32-F1
#
_entry.id   AF-A0A3B0WI32-F1
#
_cell.length_a   1.000
_cell.length_b   1.000
_cell.length_c   1.000
_cell.angle_alpha   90.00
_cell.angle_beta   90.00
_cell.angle_gamma   90.00
#
_symmetry.space_group_name_H-M   'P 1'
#
loop_
_entity.id
_entity.type
_entity.pdbx_description
1 polymer ?
#
loop_
_entity_poly.entity_id
_entity_poly.type
_entity_poly.pdbx_seq_one_letter_code
_entity_poly.pdbx_strand_id
1 'polypeptide(L)'
;MKYPQPRPMLKQRATKPSPFGANLAPKGLSPLAPSFTTGRWFLLVITLFLLAACQSAQPAKEPNPAPNSTLFTNVNRAAGIVNTRQGNDRAIGQAWGDIDRDGWVDFYVTDTAGPNSLFRNNGDGTFSRSPHDQTVALPNAYSGGASFADYNNDGWLDLYVVNWGANRLFRNQAGQGFIDVTAQAGVGDEANGQTASWGDYDNDGWLDLYVANWACYPRCGRPNQGDTDRLYHNNGDGTFRDVTRLLSGKTNGAGFVASFTDYDNDGDLDIYLVNDEFLFPIGNKLWRNDGPGCDGHCFTEVAAEAGADTRVMGMGLATADYDNDGDFDFYFSNAGPMTLLQNQGDGTFADVAAQAGVDMPGNIAWAATAFDYDNDGWQDLYLAVMTTANHGGIPANPLFHNNGDGTFTRVRSGSGAADVGPTMGIATADFDNDGWVDLLIGNKDDGYSLLRNQVGAQSGNRWFALQLVGGGPINRDAIGARVTVRSADGSVQTREVQSGGSLGAGNELKLHFGLGTAVSIPKLTIVWPNGRMQQWQNVPTNQQVTLTYPSNAAVEAAQLTALYPAILPEKESNPPSLPAITLVVVVGLLITAVISQYPTLRRWPRWGMGLGLLTILALLGVIWMTAYATSSNPNRSLRRLLNQAGAAVPQQLPPAPAAKVALGEALFWDPILSGNQDIACVTCHQPLFATGDGLSLSIGTGGQGLGPERKLLPTARQLLIPRNASPIFNLGLEGMDVLFWDGRVQGTVATTFDTPANDDLPFGLDNAIAAQAMFPVTSRDEMRGHRGSRDIFGERNPFASINDHQWPAIWDEIMIRVLTIPAYQELFAAAYPDIPLGELRFEQVANGLAAYQMETFTFLDSPWDRYLQGDEAAISPLAREGARLFYGDAGCAQCHSGPLLSDMQFYNIGVPQIGPGKGFEAPLDFGRARETGDESDLFAFRTPPLRNVAISGPWMHNGAYVSLETAVIHHLNPAQAVTNYDFGQLSPLVLAEDSGETAVHTAALNAPSFYMPRVTLTNEEVTALLTFLDSLTSPSAKDLAHLIPDAVPSGLRVGGE
;
A
#
# COMPACT_ATOMS: atom_id res chain seq x y z
N MET A 1 -12.05 11.96 -52.86
CA MET A 1 -11.80 11.24 -54.13
C MET A 1 -10.84 10.07 -53.87
N LYS A 2 -10.54 9.21 -54.85
CA LYS A 2 -9.71 7.99 -54.63
C LYS A 2 -8.19 8.31 -54.66
N TYR A 3 -7.42 7.70 -53.74
CA TYR A 3 -6.05 7.10 -53.79
C TYR A 3 -5.00 7.52 -54.87
N PRO A 4 -3.65 7.25 -54.71
CA PRO A 4 -2.93 6.53 -53.62
C PRO A 4 -1.55 7.09 -53.14
N GLN A 5 -1.06 6.48 -52.05
CA GLN A 5 0.32 6.08 -51.65
C GLN A 5 1.56 6.42 -52.55
N PRO A 6 2.70 6.83 -51.96
CA PRO A 6 4.06 6.72 -52.54
C PRO A 6 4.77 5.37 -52.23
N ARG A 7 5.94 5.11 -52.84
CA ARG A 7 6.74 3.87 -52.68
C ARG A 7 8.13 4.12 -52.03
N PRO A 8 8.76 3.10 -51.40
CA PRO A 8 10.06 3.20 -50.73
C PRO A 8 11.26 2.79 -51.60
N MET A 9 12.51 3.12 -51.19
CA MET A 9 13.71 2.26 -51.39
C MET A 9 14.94 2.68 -50.53
N LEU A 10 16.07 1.96 -50.68
CA LEU A 10 17.14 1.78 -49.68
C LEU A 10 18.47 2.55 -49.91
N LYS A 11 19.31 2.53 -48.84
CA LYS A 11 20.67 3.11 -48.67
C LYS A 11 21.73 2.60 -49.67
N GLN A 12 22.76 3.42 -49.98
CA GLN A 12 24.19 3.04 -49.85
C GLN A 12 25.20 4.24 -49.90
N ARG A 13 26.51 3.97 -49.79
CA ARG A 13 27.63 4.89 -49.40
C ARG A 13 28.42 5.49 -50.60
N ALA A 14 29.21 6.58 -50.39
CA ALA A 14 30.71 6.55 -50.38
C ALA A 14 31.52 7.90 -50.52
N THR A 15 32.32 8.25 -49.49
CA THR A 15 33.77 8.66 -49.48
C THR A 15 34.38 10.00 -50.02
N LYS A 16 35.35 10.53 -49.22
CA LYS A 16 36.64 11.25 -49.52
C LYS A 16 36.63 12.78 -49.85
N PRO A 17 37.77 13.53 -49.73
CA PRO A 17 39.16 13.18 -49.33
C PRO A 17 39.79 14.04 -48.17
N SER A 18 41.13 13.99 -47.98
CA SER A 18 41.99 14.69 -46.97
C SER A 18 43.34 15.12 -47.61
N PRO A 19 44.31 15.87 -46.97
CA PRO A 19 45.21 15.38 -45.87
C PRO A 19 45.90 16.47 -44.96
N PHE A 20 47.03 16.09 -44.29
CA PHE A 20 48.02 16.85 -43.45
C PHE A 20 47.66 17.23 -41.98
N GLY A 21 48.52 17.01 -40.97
CA GLY A 21 49.81 16.27 -40.95
C GLY A 21 50.61 16.34 -39.60
N ALA A 22 51.78 15.67 -39.59
CA ALA A 22 52.87 15.67 -38.58
C ALA A 22 52.83 14.65 -37.39
N ASN A 23 53.89 13.83 -37.32
CA ASN A 23 54.14 12.74 -36.35
C ASN A 23 54.77 13.22 -35.02
N LEU A 24 54.73 12.35 -34.00
CA LEU A 24 55.94 11.91 -33.27
C LEU A 24 55.72 10.54 -32.59
N ALA A 25 56.79 9.79 -32.30
CA ALA A 25 56.72 8.43 -31.75
C ALA A 25 57.90 8.13 -30.78
N PRO A 26 57.72 7.27 -29.76
CA PRO A 26 58.76 6.96 -28.79
C PRO A 26 59.64 5.76 -29.21
N LYS A 27 60.92 5.79 -28.77
CA LYS A 27 61.78 4.62 -28.58
C LYS A 27 62.41 4.71 -27.19
N GLY A 28 62.42 3.61 -26.44
CA GLY A 28 62.98 3.55 -25.10
C GLY A 28 64.42 3.01 -25.04
N LEU A 29 65.01 3.06 -23.84
CA LEU A 29 66.19 2.30 -23.43
C LEU A 29 66.23 2.21 -21.90
N SER A 30 66.96 1.23 -21.37
CA SER A 30 67.10 0.92 -19.94
C SER A 30 68.56 0.52 -19.64
N PRO A 31 68.98 0.23 -18.39
CA PRO A 31 68.52 0.74 -17.08
C PRO A 31 69.69 1.36 -16.26
N LEU A 32 69.38 2.21 -15.26
CA LEU A 32 70.31 2.53 -14.16
C LEU A 32 69.53 2.68 -12.84
N ALA A 33 70.08 2.13 -11.75
CA ALA A 33 69.53 2.27 -10.40
C ALA A 33 70.04 3.57 -9.73
N PRO A 34 69.26 4.12 -8.78
CA PRO A 34 69.82 4.20 -7.42
C PRO A 34 68.80 3.98 -6.27
N SER A 35 69.36 3.54 -5.13
CA SER A 35 68.87 3.65 -3.74
C SER A 35 67.42 4.10 -3.47
N PHE A 36 66.62 3.19 -2.91
CA PHE A 36 65.36 3.54 -2.23
C PHE A 36 65.60 4.30 -0.92
N THR A 37 64.79 5.34 -0.66
CA THR A 37 64.63 5.94 0.68
C THR A 37 63.14 6.12 0.99
N THR A 38 62.75 5.85 2.24
CA THR A 38 61.36 5.61 2.67
C THR A 38 60.54 6.89 2.94
N GLY A 39 60.75 7.95 2.16
CA GLY A 39 60.15 9.27 2.39
C GLY A 39 58.83 9.58 1.66
N ARG A 40 58.51 8.90 0.55
CA ARG A 40 57.42 9.34 -0.36
C ARG A 40 56.05 8.68 -0.16
N TRP A 41 55.96 7.54 0.53
CA TRP A 41 54.66 6.88 0.77
C TRP A 41 53.73 7.66 1.70
N PHE A 42 54.27 8.35 2.71
CA PHE A 42 53.47 9.11 3.67
C PHE A 42 52.68 10.27 3.03
N LEU A 43 53.28 10.98 2.08
CA LEU A 43 52.61 12.07 1.37
C LEU A 43 51.56 11.56 0.38
N LEU A 44 51.81 10.45 -0.34
CA LEU A 44 50.84 9.90 -1.29
C LEU A 44 49.55 9.44 -0.59
N VAL A 45 49.68 8.81 0.59
CA VAL A 45 48.53 8.38 1.40
C VAL A 45 47.74 9.58 1.93
N ILE A 46 48.41 10.63 2.43
CA ILE A 46 47.72 11.84 2.93
C ILE A 46 46.97 12.56 1.80
N THR A 47 47.55 12.68 0.60
CA THR A 47 46.84 13.30 -0.54
C THR A 47 45.65 12.47 -1.01
N LEU A 48 45.73 11.13 -0.96
CA LEU A 48 44.59 10.25 -1.26
C LEU A 48 43.47 10.37 -0.21
N PHE A 49 43.81 10.43 1.08
CA PHE A 49 42.83 10.65 2.15
C PHE A 49 42.14 12.02 2.07
N LEU A 50 42.86 13.08 1.68
CA LEU A 50 42.28 14.42 1.52
C LEU A 50 41.41 14.56 0.26
N LEU A 51 41.65 13.77 -0.80
CA LEU A 51 40.76 13.72 -1.96
C LEU A 51 39.48 12.89 -1.70
N ALA A 52 39.53 11.90 -0.80
CA ALA A 52 38.35 11.21 -0.32
C ALA A 52 37.48 12.05 0.65
N ALA A 53 38.04 13.11 1.23
CA ALA A 53 37.35 14.00 2.18
C ALA A 53 36.67 15.23 1.51
N CYS A 54 36.68 15.30 0.18
CA CYS A 54 36.05 16.38 -0.61
C CYS A 54 35.22 15.83 -1.79
N GLN A 55 34.60 14.66 -1.63
CA GLN A 55 33.35 14.39 -2.35
C GLN A 55 32.20 14.97 -1.53
N SER A 56 31.20 15.51 -2.22
CA SER A 56 30.08 16.24 -1.63
C SER A 56 29.33 15.42 -0.59
N ALA A 57 28.95 16.06 0.51
CA ALA A 57 27.74 15.67 1.20
C ALA A 57 26.57 15.91 0.25
N GLN A 58 26.11 14.86 -0.41
CA GLN A 58 24.69 14.74 -0.70
C GLN A 58 23.98 14.60 0.66
N PRO A 59 22.73 15.08 0.81
CA PRO A 59 21.91 14.64 1.94
C PRO A 59 21.91 13.11 1.95
N ALA A 60 21.93 12.50 3.14
CA ALA A 60 21.64 11.08 3.22
C ALA A 60 20.17 10.92 2.79
N LYS A 61 19.88 10.06 1.80
CA LYS A 61 18.50 9.55 1.69
C LYS A 61 18.17 8.90 3.03
N GLU A 62 17.10 9.36 3.65
CA GLU A 62 16.49 8.66 4.78
C GLU A 62 16.23 7.20 4.33
N PRO A 63 16.45 6.20 5.20
CA PRO A 63 16.06 4.84 4.86
C PRO A 63 14.53 4.79 4.80
N ASN A 64 13.97 4.38 3.66
CA ASN A 64 12.53 4.10 3.55
C ASN A 64 12.05 3.32 4.79
N PRO A 65 10.86 3.62 5.34
CA PRO A 65 10.31 2.90 6.47
C PRO A 65 10.32 1.38 6.21
N ALA A 66 10.60 0.62 7.28
CA ALA A 66 10.96 -0.79 7.17
C ALA A 66 9.90 -1.60 6.40
N PRO A 67 10.28 -2.59 5.57
CA PRO A 67 9.41 -3.17 4.53
C PRO A 67 8.14 -3.91 5.01
N ASN A 68 7.88 -3.95 6.33
CA ASN A 68 6.71 -4.55 6.95
C ASN A 68 5.90 -3.54 7.81
N SER A 69 6.14 -2.23 7.69
CA SER A 69 5.40 -1.21 8.45
C SER A 69 4.14 -0.73 7.74
N THR A 70 2.97 -1.08 8.28
CA THR A 70 1.70 -0.43 7.93
C THR A 70 1.77 1.05 8.33
N LEU A 71 1.62 1.96 7.35
CA LEU A 71 1.78 3.41 7.51
C LEU A 71 0.44 4.09 7.81
N PHE A 72 -0.65 3.55 7.27
CA PHE A 72 -2.04 3.95 7.54
C PHE A 72 -2.89 2.73 7.89
N THR A 73 -3.88 2.87 8.77
CA THR A 73 -4.84 1.82 9.14
C THR A 73 -6.26 2.29 8.89
N ASN A 74 -7.13 1.49 8.27
CA ASN A 74 -8.54 1.85 8.12
C ASN A 74 -9.27 1.71 9.47
N VAL A 75 -9.55 2.83 10.12
CA VAL A 75 -10.10 2.85 11.48
C VAL A 75 -11.63 2.87 11.52
N ASN A 76 -12.34 2.91 10.38
CA ASN A 76 -13.81 3.05 10.28
C ASN A 76 -14.59 2.35 11.41
N ARG A 77 -14.37 1.03 11.55
CA ARG A 77 -15.09 0.16 12.47
C ARG A 77 -14.77 0.47 13.94
N ALA A 78 -13.51 0.79 14.23
CA ALA A 78 -13.06 1.19 15.56
C ALA A 78 -13.52 2.60 15.93
N ALA A 79 -13.50 3.51 14.96
CA ALA A 79 -13.95 4.90 15.07
C ALA A 79 -15.48 5.07 15.08
N GLY A 80 -16.27 3.98 15.08
CA GLY A 80 -17.74 4.04 15.10
C GLY A 80 -18.40 4.49 13.80
N ILE A 81 -17.63 4.65 12.72
CA ILE A 81 -18.09 5.06 11.38
C ILE A 81 -18.72 3.85 10.68
N VAL A 82 -19.94 3.50 11.12
CA VAL A 82 -20.71 2.36 10.61
C VAL A 82 -22.04 2.78 9.98
N ASN A 83 -22.47 2.07 8.94
CA ASN A 83 -23.66 2.39 8.14
C ASN A 83 -23.60 3.79 7.49
N THR A 84 -22.46 4.13 6.89
CA THR A 84 -22.26 5.35 6.08
C THR A 84 -22.97 5.30 4.71
N ARG A 85 -23.63 4.18 4.35
CA ARG A 85 -24.36 4.03 3.08
C ARG A 85 -25.56 3.08 3.11
N GLN A 86 -26.48 3.31 2.18
CA GLN A 86 -27.30 2.28 1.54
C GLN A 86 -27.38 2.51 0.02
N GLY A 87 -26.46 1.92 -0.76
CA GLY A 87 -26.60 1.77 -2.22
C GLY A 87 -26.26 3.00 -3.08
N ASN A 88 -25.18 3.71 -2.75
CA ASN A 88 -24.78 4.97 -3.39
C ASN A 88 -23.71 4.76 -4.49
N ASP A 89 -23.96 5.32 -5.67
CA ASP A 89 -23.14 5.12 -6.89
C ASP A 89 -21.86 5.98 -6.92
N ARG A 90 -21.74 7.03 -6.08
CA ARG A 90 -20.59 7.96 -6.03
C ARG A 90 -20.36 8.56 -4.63
N ALA A 91 -19.28 8.18 -3.94
CA ALA A 91 -18.86 8.81 -2.68
C ALA A 91 -17.79 9.85 -3.01
N ILE A 92 -18.21 11.11 -3.12
CA ILE A 92 -17.38 12.23 -3.58
C ILE A 92 -17.53 13.48 -2.70
N GLY A 93 -18.63 13.64 -1.97
CA GLY A 93 -18.74 14.75 -1.02
C GLY A 93 -18.27 14.32 0.36
N GLN A 94 -17.11 14.81 0.78
CA GLN A 94 -16.63 14.72 2.17
C GLN A 94 -16.01 16.05 2.59
N ALA A 95 -16.50 16.64 3.68
CA ALA A 95 -16.03 17.91 4.20
C ALA A 95 -15.67 17.79 5.68
N TRP A 96 -14.47 18.24 6.04
CA TRP A 96 -13.99 18.37 7.42
C TRP A 96 -14.23 19.77 7.98
N GLY A 97 -14.52 19.89 9.27
CA GLY A 97 -14.59 21.16 9.99
C GLY A 97 -15.12 21.00 11.41
N ASP A 98 -14.52 21.69 12.39
CA ASP A 98 -15.03 21.76 13.78
C ASP A 98 -16.33 22.61 13.80
N ILE A 99 -17.50 21.96 13.90
CA ILE A 99 -18.81 22.64 13.78
C ILE A 99 -19.37 23.14 15.11
N ASP A 100 -18.82 22.72 16.25
CA ASP A 100 -19.32 23.05 17.59
C ASP A 100 -18.28 23.67 18.56
N ARG A 101 -17.04 23.82 18.08
CA ARG A 101 -15.90 24.52 18.69
C ARG A 101 -15.38 23.86 19.97
N ASP A 102 -15.36 22.53 20.00
CA ASP A 102 -14.73 21.77 21.08
C ASP A 102 -13.23 21.47 20.85
N GLY A 103 -12.72 21.76 19.64
CA GLY A 103 -11.31 21.58 19.25
C GLY A 103 -11.02 20.28 18.49
N TRP A 104 -12.05 19.49 18.17
CA TRP A 104 -11.96 18.30 17.34
C TRP A 104 -12.67 18.52 16.01
N VAL A 105 -12.07 18.03 14.92
CA VAL A 105 -12.62 18.23 13.58
C VAL A 105 -13.73 17.22 13.31
N ASP A 106 -14.94 17.73 13.04
CA ASP A 106 -16.11 16.95 12.65
C ASP A 106 -16.12 16.72 11.13
N PHE A 107 -17.02 15.84 10.63
CA PHE A 107 -17.16 15.67 9.17
C PHE A 107 -18.60 15.49 8.68
N TYR A 108 -18.82 15.91 7.44
CA TYR A 108 -20.05 15.71 6.68
C TYR A 108 -19.77 14.90 5.41
N VAL A 109 -20.63 13.92 5.11
CA VAL A 109 -20.53 13.08 3.91
C VAL A 109 -21.82 13.06 3.10
N THR A 110 -21.69 13.09 1.77
CA THR A 110 -22.83 13.07 0.85
C THR A 110 -23.25 11.67 0.43
N ASP A 111 -24.51 11.54 0.04
CA ASP A 111 -25.08 10.35 -0.57
C ASP A 111 -25.84 10.69 -1.87
N THR A 112 -26.06 9.65 -2.69
CA THR A 112 -26.65 9.75 -4.03
C THR A 112 -27.92 8.90 -4.21
N ALA A 113 -28.23 8.06 -3.22
CA ALA A 113 -29.39 7.17 -3.19
C ALA A 113 -30.20 7.26 -1.88
N GLY A 114 -29.63 7.82 -0.83
CA GLY A 114 -30.22 8.04 0.48
C GLY A 114 -29.84 9.39 1.10
N PRO A 115 -29.95 9.54 2.44
CA PRO A 115 -29.59 10.78 3.12
C PRO A 115 -28.07 10.97 3.28
N ASN A 116 -27.63 12.22 3.12
CA ASN A 116 -26.32 12.71 3.58
C ASN A 116 -26.20 12.52 5.11
N SER A 117 -24.97 12.52 5.63
CA SER A 117 -24.74 12.23 7.05
C SER A 117 -23.70 13.17 7.68
N LEU A 118 -24.02 13.69 8.88
CA LEU A 118 -23.14 14.53 9.68
C LEU A 118 -22.64 13.75 10.91
N PHE A 119 -21.33 13.65 11.06
CA PHE A 119 -20.66 12.96 12.16
C PHE A 119 -19.94 13.95 13.05
N ARG A 120 -20.17 13.86 14.36
CA ARG A 120 -19.44 14.58 15.39
C ARG A 120 -18.26 13.75 15.87
N ASN A 121 -17.08 14.34 16.00
CA ASN A 121 -15.93 13.76 16.66
C ASN A 121 -16.19 13.70 18.18
N ASN A 122 -15.80 12.60 18.84
CA ASN A 122 -15.97 12.43 20.29
C ASN A 122 -14.71 12.82 21.09
N GLY A 123 -13.60 13.14 20.42
CA GLY A 123 -12.31 13.50 21.04
C GLY A 123 -11.56 12.33 21.69
N ASP A 124 -11.90 11.09 21.33
CA ASP A 124 -11.28 9.84 21.80
C ASP A 124 -10.88 8.89 20.64
N GLY A 125 -10.82 9.43 19.41
CA GLY A 125 -10.59 8.66 18.18
C GLY A 125 -11.86 8.04 17.58
N THR A 126 -13.05 8.32 18.14
CA THR A 126 -14.33 7.84 17.63
C THR A 126 -15.30 8.96 17.22
N PHE A 127 -16.28 8.62 16.38
CA PHE A 127 -17.30 9.52 15.87
C PHE A 127 -18.71 9.03 16.23
N SER A 128 -19.61 9.98 16.46
CA SER A 128 -21.05 9.78 16.66
C SER A 128 -21.83 10.42 15.52
N ARG A 129 -23.03 9.92 15.16
CA ARG A 129 -23.94 10.76 14.35
C ARG A 129 -24.30 12.02 15.13
N SER A 130 -24.15 13.19 14.50
CA SER A 130 -24.43 14.47 15.13
C SER A 130 -25.91 14.57 15.56
N PRO A 131 -26.22 15.16 16.73
CA PRO A 131 -27.61 15.48 17.10
C PRO A 131 -28.36 16.35 16.07
N HIS A 132 -27.61 17.00 15.17
CA HIS A 132 -28.12 17.89 14.13
C HIS A 132 -28.11 17.29 12.71
N ASP A 133 -27.68 16.03 12.55
CA ASP A 133 -27.65 15.25 11.30
C ASP A 133 -28.92 15.44 10.45
N GLN A 134 -30.09 15.26 11.05
CA GLN A 134 -31.39 15.37 10.37
C GLN A 134 -31.73 16.78 9.85
N THR A 135 -30.98 17.82 10.21
CA THR A 135 -31.17 19.18 9.66
C THR A 135 -30.46 19.37 8.31
N VAL A 136 -29.41 18.60 8.04
CA VAL A 136 -28.55 18.68 6.84
C VAL A 136 -28.58 17.42 5.96
N ALA A 137 -29.28 16.37 6.40
CA ALA A 137 -29.34 15.05 5.77
C ALA A 137 -29.95 14.98 4.36
N LEU A 138 -30.64 16.04 3.89
CA LEU A 138 -31.19 16.19 2.53
C LEU A 138 -31.74 14.89 1.86
N PRO A 139 -32.68 14.15 2.48
CA PRO A 139 -33.06 12.76 2.12
C PRO A 139 -33.75 12.56 0.75
N ASN A 140 -33.78 13.57 -0.11
CA ASN A 140 -34.31 13.51 -1.48
C ASN A 140 -33.42 14.27 -2.48
N ALA A 141 -32.22 14.69 -2.09
CA ALA A 141 -31.23 15.31 -2.97
C ALA A 141 -30.29 14.25 -3.54
N TYR A 142 -29.57 14.63 -4.61
CA TYR A 142 -28.42 13.89 -5.11
C TYR A 142 -27.22 14.81 -4.93
N SER A 143 -26.42 14.58 -3.89
CA SER A 143 -25.42 15.55 -3.43
C SER A 143 -24.02 15.21 -3.95
N GLY A 144 -23.49 16.09 -4.81
CA GLY A 144 -22.23 15.91 -5.52
C GLY A 144 -20.99 16.31 -4.72
N GLY A 145 -21.13 17.17 -3.70
CA GLY A 145 -20.02 17.68 -2.92
C GLY A 145 -20.46 18.55 -1.76
N ALA A 146 -19.53 18.88 -0.87
CA ALA A 146 -19.76 19.75 0.28
C ALA A 146 -18.48 20.50 0.69
N SER A 147 -18.64 21.68 1.28
CA SER A 147 -17.56 22.44 1.92
C SER A 147 -18.08 23.26 3.11
N PHE A 148 -17.19 23.49 4.08
CA PHE A 148 -17.45 24.31 5.27
C PHE A 148 -16.74 25.67 5.16
N ALA A 149 -17.40 26.75 5.62
CA ALA A 149 -16.83 28.10 5.72
C ALA A 149 -17.69 29.00 6.64
N ASP A 150 -17.12 29.94 7.38
CA ASP A 150 -17.85 31.02 8.06
C ASP A 150 -18.12 32.17 7.08
N TYR A 151 -19.07 31.96 6.15
CA TYR A 151 -19.45 32.98 5.15
C TYR A 151 -20.01 34.27 5.77
N ASN A 152 -20.41 34.22 7.04
CA ASN A 152 -21.12 35.30 7.73
C ASN A 152 -20.29 35.99 8.84
N ASN A 153 -19.01 35.62 8.98
CA ASN A 153 -18.03 36.15 9.92
C ASN A 153 -18.46 36.07 11.42
N ASP A 154 -19.46 35.27 11.81
CA ASP A 154 -19.89 35.15 13.22
C ASP A 154 -19.03 34.18 14.06
N GLY A 155 -18.21 33.39 13.37
CA GLY A 155 -17.19 32.49 13.87
C GLY A 155 -17.50 31.01 13.63
N TRP A 156 -18.72 30.64 13.24
CA TRP A 156 -19.14 29.25 13.19
C TRP A 156 -19.15 28.75 11.74
N LEU A 157 -18.53 27.59 11.50
CA LEU A 157 -18.49 27.01 10.17
C LEU A 157 -19.91 26.66 9.70
N ASP A 158 -20.32 27.32 8.62
CA ASP A 158 -21.56 27.08 7.89
C ASP A 158 -21.30 26.03 6.80
N LEU A 159 -22.33 25.27 6.42
CA LEU A 159 -22.21 24.15 5.46
C LEU A 159 -22.85 24.51 4.12
N TYR A 160 -22.09 24.41 3.03
CA TYR A 160 -22.63 24.44 1.67
C TYR A 160 -22.57 23.06 1.02
N VAL A 161 -23.66 22.67 0.35
CA VAL A 161 -23.82 21.36 -0.29
C VAL A 161 -24.24 21.57 -1.73
N VAL A 162 -23.43 21.08 -2.67
CA VAL A 162 -23.75 21.12 -4.10
C VAL A 162 -24.51 19.86 -4.50
N ASN A 163 -25.51 20.05 -5.34
CA ASN A 163 -26.47 19.02 -5.73
C ASN A 163 -26.57 18.94 -7.26
N TRP A 164 -27.12 17.82 -7.75
CA TRP A 164 -27.59 17.73 -9.13
C TRP A 164 -29.03 18.22 -9.20
N GLY A 165 -29.18 19.54 -9.02
CA GLY A 165 -30.41 20.24 -8.66
C GLY A 165 -30.11 21.35 -7.64
N ALA A 166 -31.12 21.82 -6.91
CA ALA A 166 -30.99 22.96 -6.00
C ALA A 166 -29.90 22.78 -4.90
N ASN A 167 -28.77 23.48 -5.03
CA ASN A 167 -27.72 23.60 -4.01
C ASN A 167 -28.27 24.15 -2.69
N ARG A 168 -27.53 23.98 -1.58
CA ARG A 168 -27.97 24.38 -0.23
C ARG A 168 -26.89 25.09 0.57
N LEU A 169 -27.25 26.20 1.19
CA LEU A 169 -26.46 26.85 2.24
C LEU A 169 -27.19 26.70 3.59
N PHE A 170 -26.48 26.13 4.55
CA PHE A 170 -26.93 25.86 5.91
C PHE A 170 -26.12 26.70 6.89
N ARG A 171 -26.75 27.71 7.50
CA ARG A 171 -26.08 28.51 8.53
C ARG A 171 -26.13 27.80 9.88
N ASN A 172 -24.99 27.62 10.51
CA ASN A 172 -24.79 27.14 11.86
C ASN A 172 -25.45 28.12 12.86
N GLN A 173 -25.96 27.63 13.98
CA GLN A 173 -26.63 28.42 15.01
C GLN A 173 -25.84 28.31 16.32
N ALA A 174 -24.56 28.71 16.27
CA ALA A 174 -23.61 28.67 17.37
C ALA A 174 -23.50 27.28 18.04
N GLY A 175 -23.24 26.25 17.23
CA GLY A 175 -23.14 24.85 17.66
C GLY A 175 -24.48 24.21 18.03
N GLN A 176 -25.61 24.94 17.93
CA GLN A 176 -26.95 24.40 18.22
C GLN A 176 -27.65 23.77 16.99
N GLY A 177 -26.86 23.41 15.96
CA GLY A 177 -27.33 22.87 14.68
C GLY A 177 -27.52 23.94 13.60
N PHE A 178 -28.12 23.54 12.49
CA PHE A 178 -28.14 24.32 11.25
C PHE A 178 -29.55 24.76 10.84
N ILE A 179 -29.62 25.86 10.07
CA ILE A 179 -30.82 26.34 9.38
C ILE A 179 -30.55 26.55 7.88
N ASP A 180 -31.47 26.12 7.02
CA ASP A 180 -31.41 26.40 5.58
C ASP A 180 -31.65 27.89 5.33
N VAL A 181 -30.63 28.59 4.83
CA VAL A 181 -30.67 30.01 4.46
C VAL A 181 -30.59 30.23 2.95
N THR A 182 -30.58 29.16 2.15
CA THR A 182 -30.32 29.16 0.70
C THR A 182 -31.12 30.24 -0.06
N ALA A 183 -32.42 30.33 0.21
CA ALA A 183 -33.33 31.26 -0.46
C ALA A 183 -33.22 32.72 0.04
N GLN A 184 -32.63 32.95 1.22
CA GLN A 184 -32.26 34.28 1.70
C GLN A 184 -30.91 34.70 1.12
N ALA A 185 -29.94 33.78 1.10
CA ALA A 185 -28.59 34.02 0.64
C ALA A 185 -28.49 34.22 -0.89
N GLY A 186 -29.32 33.52 -1.67
CA GLY A 186 -29.37 33.64 -3.14
C GLY A 186 -28.49 32.65 -3.91
N VAL A 187 -27.84 31.71 -3.22
CA VAL A 187 -26.86 30.75 -3.76
C VAL A 187 -27.44 29.36 -4.11
N GLY A 188 -28.76 29.27 -4.22
CA GLY A 188 -29.49 28.04 -4.56
C GLY A 188 -29.58 27.78 -6.06
N ASP A 189 -28.43 27.61 -6.73
CA ASP A 189 -28.39 27.21 -8.13
C ASP A 189 -29.01 25.81 -8.34
N GLU A 190 -29.67 25.58 -9.48
CA GLU A 190 -30.35 24.31 -9.83
C GLU A 190 -29.58 23.48 -10.87
N ALA A 191 -28.29 23.79 -11.05
CA ALA A 191 -27.36 23.15 -11.97
C ALA A 191 -26.89 21.77 -11.50
N ASN A 192 -25.96 21.15 -12.25
CA ASN A 192 -25.29 19.90 -11.86
C ASN A 192 -23.96 20.19 -11.16
N GLY A 193 -24.02 20.71 -9.94
CA GLY A 193 -22.84 21.08 -9.15
C GLY A 193 -21.99 19.88 -8.74
N GLN A 194 -20.66 20.01 -8.84
CA GLN A 194 -19.69 19.00 -8.41
C GLN A 194 -18.86 19.47 -7.20
N THR A 195 -18.34 20.69 -7.22
CA THR A 195 -17.59 21.29 -6.09
C THR A 195 -18.06 22.71 -5.75
N ALA A 196 -17.71 23.16 -4.55
CA ALA A 196 -17.89 24.52 -4.08
C ALA A 196 -16.65 24.98 -3.30
N SER A 197 -16.05 26.08 -3.76
CA SER A 197 -14.75 26.58 -3.31
C SER A 197 -14.92 28.02 -2.82
N TRP A 198 -14.28 28.39 -1.72
CA TRP A 198 -14.46 29.69 -1.06
C TRP A 198 -13.18 30.53 -1.15
N GLY A 199 -13.35 31.85 -1.28
CA GLY A 199 -12.24 32.82 -1.38
C GLY A 199 -12.72 34.24 -1.10
N ASP A 200 -11.80 35.16 -0.86
CA ASP A 200 -12.05 36.59 -0.57
C ASP A 200 -11.47 37.37 -1.76
N TYR A 201 -12.12 37.29 -2.93
CA TYR A 201 -11.43 37.57 -4.20
C TYR A 201 -11.21 39.07 -4.43
N ASP A 202 -12.03 39.93 -3.82
CA ASP A 202 -11.83 41.39 -3.84
C ASP A 202 -11.27 41.98 -2.52
N ASN A 203 -10.73 41.11 -1.66
CA ASN A 203 -9.96 41.45 -0.46
C ASN A 203 -10.74 42.39 0.51
N ASP A 204 -12.07 42.21 0.57
CA ASP A 204 -13.00 43.03 1.35
C ASP A 204 -13.27 42.49 2.77
N GLY A 205 -12.95 41.22 3.01
CA GLY A 205 -13.08 40.54 4.30
C GLY A 205 -14.29 39.60 4.42
N TRP A 206 -14.99 39.30 3.33
CA TRP A 206 -16.09 38.32 3.28
C TRP A 206 -15.77 37.19 2.30
N LEU A 207 -16.25 35.97 2.59
CA LEU A 207 -16.01 34.83 1.70
C LEU A 207 -17.05 34.81 0.56
N ASP A 208 -16.56 35.05 -0.64
CA ASP A 208 -17.18 34.76 -1.92
C ASP A 208 -17.16 33.25 -2.21
N LEU A 209 -17.98 32.82 -3.17
CA LEU A 209 -18.23 31.40 -3.46
C LEU A 209 -18.15 31.11 -4.96
N TYR A 210 -17.29 30.17 -5.34
CA TYR A 210 -17.25 29.57 -6.68
C TYR A 210 -17.97 28.21 -6.67
N VAL A 211 -18.78 27.92 -7.68
CA VAL A 211 -19.48 26.63 -7.87
C VAL A 211 -19.19 26.07 -9.26
N ALA A 212 -18.53 24.91 -9.32
CA ALA A 212 -18.24 24.22 -10.57
C ALA A 212 -19.43 23.34 -11.00
N ASN A 213 -19.88 23.49 -12.25
CA ASN A 213 -21.15 22.98 -12.77
C ASN A 213 -20.95 22.16 -14.07
N TRP A 214 -21.31 20.88 -14.02
CA TRP A 214 -21.05 19.91 -15.07
C TRP A 214 -22.14 19.87 -16.17
N ALA A 215 -22.07 18.86 -17.04
CA ALA A 215 -23.03 18.62 -18.10
C ALA A 215 -24.47 18.43 -17.56
N CYS A 216 -25.44 19.13 -18.16
CA CYS A 216 -26.85 19.15 -17.72
C CYS A 216 -27.67 17.94 -18.21
N TYR A 217 -26.99 16.88 -18.65
CA TYR A 217 -27.61 15.68 -19.19
C TYR A 217 -28.03 14.73 -18.05
N PRO A 218 -29.25 14.17 -18.05
CA PRO A 218 -30.28 14.22 -19.10
C PRO A 218 -31.26 15.40 -19.01
N ARG A 219 -31.22 16.25 -17.96
CA ARG A 219 -32.19 17.35 -17.72
C ARG A 219 -32.43 18.24 -18.94
N CYS A 220 -31.37 18.62 -19.66
CA CYS A 220 -31.46 19.47 -20.85
C CYS A 220 -31.68 18.72 -22.18
N GLY A 221 -31.86 17.38 -22.15
CA GLY A 221 -32.25 16.57 -23.31
C GLY A 221 -31.21 16.47 -24.43
N ARG A 222 -29.98 16.97 -24.22
CA ARG A 222 -28.84 16.89 -25.13
C ARG A 222 -27.58 16.62 -24.30
N PRO A 223 -26.70 15.69 -24.73
CA PRO A 223 -25.37 15.59 -24.14
C PRO A 223 -24.55 16.87 -24.39
N ASN A 224 -24.92 17.63 -25.43
CA ASN A 224 -24.16 18.77 -25.94
C ASN A 224 -24.59 20.14 -25.39
N GLN A 225 -25.05 20.15 -24.14
CA GLN A 225 -25.24 21.35 -23.33
C GLN A 225 -24.81 20.99 -21.91
N GLY A 226 -24.25 21.97 -21.20
CA GLY A 226 -23.98 21.88 -19.78
C GLY A 226 -24.36 23.17 -19.08
N ASP A 227 -24.43 23.12 -17.76
CA ASP A 227 -24.79 24.28 -16.95
C ASP A 227 -23.65 25.31 -16.95
N THR A 228 -23.84 26.43 -16.25
CA THR A 228 -22.84 27.51 -16.17
C THR A 228 -22.28 27.54 -14.75
N ASP A 229 -20.95 27.46 -14.60
CA ASP A 229 -20.26 27.67 -13.31
C ASP A 229 -20.66 29.02 -12.72
N ARG A 230 -20.66 29.15 -11.39
CA ARG A 230 -21.06 30.39 -10.72
C ARG A 230 -19.90 31.00 -9.95
N LEU A 231 -19.76 32.33 -10.05
CA LEU A 231 -19.04 33.13 -9.05
C LEU A 231 -20.07 34.02 -8.33
N TYR A 232 -20.12 33.91 -7.00
CA TYR A 232 -21.02 34.63 -6.13
C TYR A 232 -20.24 35.55 -5.19
N HIS A 233 -20.39 36.86 -5.37
CA HIS A 233 -19.82 37.85 -4.47
C HIS A 233 -20.67 37.99 -3.19
N ASN A 234 -20.04 38.04 -2.03
CA ASN A 234 -20.69 38.16 -0.72
C ASN A 234 -20.95 39.63 -0.36
N ASN A 235 -22.19 39.99 -0.05
CA ASN A 235 -22.57 41.39 0.17
C ASN A 235 -22.30 41.89 1.60
N GLY A 236 -21.75 41.06 2.49
CA GLY A 236 -21.54 41.38 3.92
C GLY A 236 -22.83 41.55 4.74
N ASP A 237 -24.00 41.25 4.17
CA ASP A 237 -25.31 41.27 4.85
C ASP A 237 -25.96 39.86 4.96
N GLY A 238 -25.19 38.81 4.63
CA GLY A 238 -25.66 37.43 4.57
C GLY A 238 -26.38 37.07 3.26
N THR A 239 -26.26 37.91 2.22
CA THR A 239 -26.74 37.64 0.86
C THR A 239 -25.61 37.75 -0.16
N PHE A 240 -25.78 37.11 -1.33
CA PHE A 240 -24.79 37.09 -2.40
C PHE A 240 -25.32 37.74 -3.69
N ARG A 241 -24.42 38.09 -4.61
CA ARG A 241 -24.71 38.51 -5.98
C ARG A 241 -24.01 37.57 -6.96
N ASP A 242 -24.74 37.08 -7.96
CA ASP A 242 -24.10 36.41 -9.11
C ASP A 242 -23.26 37.43 -9.89
N VAL A 243 -21.94 37.24 -9.87
CA VAL A 243 -20.94 38.05 -10.57
C VAL A 243 -20.16 37.22 -11.61
N THR A 244 -20.65 36.04 -11.98
CA THR A 244 -20.06 35.13 -12.98
C THR A 244 -19.63 35.83 -14.27
N ARG A 245 -20.34 36.91 -14.65
CA ARG A 245 -20.02 37.82 -15.77
C ARG A 245 -18.62 38.47 -15.73
N LEU A 246 -17.94 38.50 -14.59
CA LEU A 246 -16.58 39.03 -14.45
C LEU A 246 -15.55 38.07 -15.06
N LEU A 247 -15.84 36.76 -15.03
CA LEU A 247 -14.99 35.72 -15.61
C LEU A 247 -15.06 35.78 -17.14
N SER A 248 -13.93 36.08 -17.77
CA SER A 248 -13.81 36.13 -19.22
C SER A 248 -13.74 34.72 -19.82
N GLY A 249 -14.31 34.51 -21.02
CA GLY A 249 -14.26 33.22 -21.73
C GLY A 249 -15.57 32.41 -21.70
N LYS A 250 -15.49 31.13 -21.31
CA LYS A 250 -16.64 30.20 -21.22
C LYS A 250 -16.57 29.40 -19.91
N THR A 251 -17.59 29.55 -19.08
CA THR A 251 -17.83 28.81 -17.83
C THR A 251 -18.95 27.78 -18.01
N ASN A 252 -19.04 27.12 -19.17
CA ASN A 252 -20.22 26.32 -19.55
C ASN A 252 -19.89 24.83 -19.75
N GLY A 253 -20.16 24.02 -18.73
CA GLY A 253 -20.65 22.66 -18.95
C GLY A 253 -19.63 21.54 -18.93
N ALA A 254 -18.42 21.78 -18.43
CA ALA A 254 -17.45 20.74 -18.09
C ALA A 254 -16.76 20.97 -16.73
N GLY A 255 -17.10 22.04 -16.00
CA GLY A 255 -16.46 22.37 -14.73
C GLY A 255 -16.67 21.27 -13.70
N PHE A 256 -15.58 20.85 -13.06
CA PHE A 256 -15.58 19.68 -12.17
C PHE A 256 -14.95 19.97 -10.80
N VAL A 257 -13.78 20.62 -10.77
CA VAL A 257 -13.16 21.13 -9.53
C VAL A 257 -12.44 22.43 -9.79
N ALA A 258 -12.57 23.38 -8.87
CA ALA A 258 -11.84 24.64 -8.87
C ALA A 258 -11.19 24.91 -7.50
N SER A 259 -10.16 25.76 -7.47
CA SER A 259 -9.56 26.28 -6.23
C SER A 259 -9.25 27.77 -6.39
N PHE A 260 -9.32 28.51 -5.28
CA PHE A 260 -8.79 29.86 -5.17
C PHE A 260 -7.34 29.79 -4.69
N THR A 261 -6.43 30.54 -5.35
CA THR A 261 -5.01 30.61 -4.97
C THR A 261 -4.34 31.82 -5.63
N ASP A 262 -3.30 32.39 -5.00
CA ASP A 262 -2.49 33.52 -5.53
C ASP A 262 -1.31 32.95 -6.36
N TYR A 263 -1.52 32.63 -7.64
CA TYR A 263 -0.58 31.76 -8.38
C TYR A 263 0.67 32.48 -8.92
N ASP A 264 0.61 33.81 -9.13
CA ASP A 264 1.77 34.62 -9.55
C ASP A 264 2.35 35.54 -8.45
N ASN A 265 1.92 35.32 -7.20
CA ASN A 265 2.46 35.88 -5.96
C ASN A 265 2.29 37.41 -5.84
N ASP A 266 1.20 37.95 -6.38
CA ASP A 266 0.84 39.37 -6.42
C ASP A 266 0.00 39.81 -5.21
N GLY A 267 -0.81 38.89 -4.64
CA GLY A 267 -1.56 39.04 -3.39
C GLY A 267 -3.08 39.18 -3.52
N ASP A 268 -3.64 39.25 -4.72
CA ASP A 268 -5.07 39.02 -4.97
C ASP A 268 -5.31 37.53 -5.33
N LEU A 269 -6.52 36.98 -5.09
CA LEU A 269 -6.80 35.55 -5.31
C LEU A 269 -7.28 35.25 -6.74
N ASP A 270 -6.60 34.33 -7.42
CA ASP A 270 -6.94 33.79 -8.74
C ASP A 270 -7.85 32.56 -8.64
N ILE A 271 -8.32 32.07 -9.80
CA ILE A 271 -9.13 30.84 -9.88
C ILE A 271 -8.55 29.89 -10.94
N TYR A 272 -8.13 28.70 -10.52
CA TYR A 272 -7.86 27.57 -11.41
C TYR A 272 -9.04 26.58 -11.41
N LEU A 273 -9.48 26.16 -12.59
CA LEU A 273 -10.59 25.22 -12.83
C LEU A 273 -10.12 24.07 -13.74
N VAL A 274 -10.31 22.85 -13.25
CA VAL A 274 -10.16 21.61 -14.01
C VAL A 274 -11.51 21.20 -14.62
N ASN A 275 -11.49 20.84 -15.90
CA ASN A 275 -12.66 20.45 -16.69
C ASN A 275 -12.67 18.95 -17.02
N ASP A 276 -13.85 18.32 -17.00
CA ASP A 276 -14.07 16.96 -17.51
C ASP A 276 -14.46 16.98 -19.00
N GLU A 277 -13.48 16.74 -19.88
CA GLU A 277 -13.65 16.71 -21.34
C GLU A 277 -14.42 15.48 -21.90
N PHE A 278 -15.40 14.93 -21.18
CA PHE A 278 -16.15 13.74 -21.66
C PHE A 278 -16.87 13.96 -23.02
N LEU A 279 -17.26 15.21 -23.34
CA LEU A 279 -18.05 15.52 -24.55
C LEU A 279 -17.67 16.82 -25.29
N PHE A 280 -16.99 17.79 -24.66
CA PHE A 280 -16.60 19.06 -25.29
C PHE A 280 -15.14 19.43 -25.05
N PRO A 281 -14.30 19.54 -26.09
CA PRO A 281 -12.93 20.03 -25.96
C PRO A 281 -12.90 21.51 -25.56
N ILE A 282 -12.89 21.74 -24.25
CA ILE A 282 -12.43 22.96 -23.61
C ILE A 282 -11.32 22.57 -22.63
N GLY A 283 -10.19 23.26 -22.70
CA GLY A 283 -9.11 23.05 -21.74
C GLY A 283 -9.45 23.64 -20.37
N ASN A 284 -8.65 23.28 -19.37
CA ASN A 284 -8.67 23.90 -18.04
C ASN A 284 -8.58 25.43 -18.13
N LYS A 285 -9.15 26.12 -17.14
CA LYS A 285 -9.21 27.59 -17.08
C LYS A 285 -8.36 28.08 -15.91
N LEU A 286 -7.66 29.19 -16.14
CA LEU A 286 -6.94 29.95 -15.15
C LEU A 286 -7.35 31.40 -15.35
N TRP A 287 -8.09 31.95 -14.40
CA TRP A 287 -8.46 33.36 -14.39
C TRP A 287 -7.53 34.07 -13.43
N ARG A 288 -6.55 34.80 -13.97
CA ARG A 288 -5.77 35.70 -13.14
C ARG A 288 -6.67 36.86 -12.73
N ASN A 289 -6.61 37.22 -11.46
CA ASN A 289 -7.15 38.44 -10.93
C ASN A 289 -6.30 39.64 -11.38
N ASP A 290 -6.91 40.65 -12.00
CA ASP A 290 -6.21 41.92 -12.35
C ASP A 290 -6.57 43.07 -11.38
N GLY A 291 -7.17 42.73 -10.24
CA GLY A 291 -7.55 43.65 -9.17
C GLY A 291 -8.81 44.49 -9.44
N PRO A 292 -9.04 45.54 -8.62
CA PRO A 292 -10.24 46.39 -8.69
C PRO A 292 -10.40 47.12 -10.04
N GLY A 293 -11.52 46.86 -10.73
CA GLY A 293 -11.74 47.35 -12.08
C GLY A 293 -13.09 46.94 -12.67
N CYS A 294 -13.14 46.70 -13.99
CA CYS A 294 -14.14 45.93 -14.77
C CYS A 294 -15.63 45.86 -14.34
N ASP A 295 -16.19 46.88 -13.66
CA ASP A 295 -17.52 46.88 -13.01
C ASP A 295 -17.61 46.04 -11.72
N GLY A 296 -16.56 46.15 -10.90
CA GLY A 296 -16.31 45.49 -9.63
C GLY A 296 -14.82 45.17 -9.53
N HIS A 297 -14.45 44.05 -10.16
CA HIS A 297 -13.11 43.48 -10.16
C HIS A 297 -12.81 42.89 -11.55
N CYS A 298 -11.53 42.81 -11.96
CA CYS A 298 -11.13 42.32 -13.28
C CYS A 298 -10.58 40.88 -13.22
N PHE A 299 -11.00 40.02 -14.15
CA PHE A 299 -10.41 38.68 -14.33
C PHE A 299 -10.06 38.41 -15.80
N THR A 300 -8.78 38.11 -16.07
CA THR A 300 -8.29 37.72 -17.39
C THR A 300 -8.04 36.22 -17.45
N GLU A 301 -8.69 35.54 -18.41
CA GLU A 301 -8.47 34.11 -18.68
C GLU A 301 -7.14 33.89 -19.42
N VAL A 302 -6.13 33.39 -18.69
CA VAL A 302 -4.73 33.32 -19.13
C VAL A 302 -4.24 31.90 -19.44
N ALA A 303 -5.04 30.84 -19.23
CA ALA A 303 -4.53 29.45 -19.23
C ALA A 303 -3.74 29.07 -20.49
N ALA A 304 -4.17 29.51 -21.68
CA ALA A 304 -3.50 29.19 -22.94
C ALA A 304 -2.23 30.04 -23.20
N GLU A 305 -2.03 31.12 -22.46
CA GLU A 305 -0.81 31.94 -22.48
C GLU A 305 0.18 31.48 -21.39
N ALA A 306 -0.34 31.04 -20.24
CA ALA A 306 0.42 30.44 -19.14
C ALA A 306 0.83 28.98 -19.36
N GLY A 307 0.24 28.26 -20.33
CA GLY A 307 0.51 26.84 -20.57
C GLY A 307 -0.35 25.86 -19.77
N ALA A 308 -1.35 26.36 -19.05
CA ALA A 308 -2.26 25.60 -18.18
C ALA A 308 -3.59 25.18 -18.83
N ASP A 309 -3.80 25.36 -20.15
CA ASP A 309 -5.04 24.99 -20.86
C ASP A 309 -5.19 23.49 -21.19
N THR A 310 -4.64 22.63 -20.34
CA THR A 310 -4.61 21.16 -20.49
C THR A 310 -6.00 20.58 -20.78
N ARG A 311 -6.04 19.58 -21.67
CA ARG A 311 -7.24 19.09 -22.37
C ARG A 311 -7.46 17.60 -22.10
N VAL A 312 -8.27 17.34 -21.09
CA VAL A 312 -8.31 16.07 -20.33
C VAL A 312 -9.70 15.83 -19.74
N MET A 313 -10.02 14.59 -19.38
CA MET A 313 -11.18 14.28 -18.52
C MET A 313 -10.79 14.51 -17.06
N GLY A 314 -10.49 15.76 -16.71
CA GLY A 314 -9.97 16.15 -15.42
C GLY A 314 -11.04 16.13 -14.33
N MET A 315 -10.71 15.59 -13.15
CA MET A 315 -11.71 15.32 -12.09
C MET A 315 -11.30 15.85 -10.70
N GLY A 316 -10.11 15.53 -10.22
CA GLY A 316 -9.57 16.00 -8.94
C GLY A 316 -8.42 16.99 -9.13
N LEU A 317 -8.22 17.89 -8.17
CA LEU A 317 -7.17 18.92 -8.20
C LEU A 317 -6.52 19.06 -6.82
N ALA A 318 -5.18 19.01 -6.77
CA ALA A 318 -4.39 19.45 -5.62
C ALA A 318 -3.60 20.72 -5.99
N THR A 319 -3.60 21.68 -5.07
CA THR A 319 -2.90 22.97 -5.15
C THR A 319 -1.83 23.00 -4.05
N ALA A 320 -0.54 23.06 -4.39
CA ALA A 320 0.54 22.98 -3.41
C ALA A 320 1.88 23.53 -3.91
N ASP A 321 2.70 24.05 -3.00
CA ASP A 321 4.15 24.29 -3.13
C ASP A 321 4.87 22.93 -2.91
N TYR A 322 4.97 22.09 -3.96
CA TYR A 322 5.41 20.69 -3.77
C TYR A 322 6.94 20.53 -3.78
N ASP A 323 7.67 21.39 -4.50
CA ASP A 323 9.14 21.39 -4.53
C ASP A 323 9.78 22.50 -3.65
N ASN A 324 8.95 23.16 -2.83
CA ASN A 324 9.37 24.09 -1.77
C ASN A 324 10.12 25.34 -2.32
N ASP A 325 9.87 25.74 -3.57
CA ASP A 325 10.46 26.94 -4.17
C ASP A 325 9.71 28.24 -3.81
N GLY A 326 8.41 28.14 -3.54
CA GLY A 326 7.54 29.23 -3.08
C GLY A 326 6.44 29.68 -4.05
N ASP A 327 6.35 29.09 -5.25
CA ASP A 327 5.16 29.16 -6.10
C ASP A 327 4.10 28.10 -5.67
N PHE A 328 2.94 28.08 -6.33
CA PHE A 328 1.95 27.01 -6.20
C PHE A 328 1.73 26.26 -7.53
N ASP A 329 1.76 24.93 -7.45
CA ASP A 329 1.65 23.98 -8.55
C ASP A 329 0.27 23.30 -8.59
N PHE A 330 -0.08 22.72 -9.75
CA PHE A 330 -1.36 22.02 -9.95
C PHE A 330 -1.16 20.55 -10.35
N TYR A 331 -1.46 19.62 -9.43
CA TYR A 331 -1.59 18.19 -9.75
C TYR A 331 -3.07 17.86 -9.95
N PHE A 332 -3.46 17.25 -11.07
CA PHE A 332 -4.85 16.87 -11.31
C PHE A 332 -5.04 15.48 -11.93
N SER A 333 -6.13 14.84 -11.50
CA SER A 333 -6.49 13.48 -11.86
C SER A 333 -7.31 13.42 -13.15
N ASN A 334 -7.14 12.36 -13.95
CA ASN A 334 -7.69 12.26 -15.30
C ASN A 334 -8.11 10.81 -15.66
N ALA A 335 -8.79 10.63 -16.79
CA ALA A 335 -8.83 9.36 -17.54
C ALA A 335 -7.68 9.31 -18.58
N GLY A 336 -6.63 8.54 -18.30
CA GLY A 336 -5.37 8.55 -19.05
C GLY A 336 -4.21 9.01 -18.16
N PRO A 337 -3.24 9.77 -18.68
CA PRO A 337 -2.18 10.35 -17.86
C PRO A 337 -2.71 11.44 -16.91
N MET A 338 -2.27 11.41 -15.65
CA MET A 338 -2.36 12.55 -14.73
C MET A 338 -1.42 13.66 -15.20
N THR A 339 -1.66 14.89 -14.76
CA THR A 339 -0.81 16.05 -15.08
C THR A 339 -0.36 16.73 -13.80
N LEU A 340 0.92 17.12 -13.77
CA LEU A 340 1.55 17.93 -12.73
C LEU A 340 2.10 19.17 -13.44
N LEU A 341 1.34 20.26 -13.37
CA LEU A 341 1.78 21.57 -13.86
C LEU A 341 2.65 22.20 -12.78
N GLN A 342 3.97 22.13 -12.98
CA GLN A 342 4.93 22.87 -12.17
C GLN A 342 4.91 24.34 -12.62
N ASN A 343 4.77 25.28 -11.70
CA ASN A 343 4.95 26.72 -11.94
C ASN A 343 6.43 27.02 -12.22
N GLN A 344 6.78 28.19 -12.74
CA GLN A 344 8.14 28.50 -13.21
C GLN A 344 8.68 29.85 -12.69
N GLY A 345 8.05 30.44 -11.67
CA GLY A 345 8.38 31.74 -11.08
C GLY A 345 8.12 32.95 -11.99
N ASP A 346 7.50 32.74 -13.16
CA ASP A 346 7.18 33.79 -14.15
C ASP A 346 5.71 33.81 -14.61
N GLY A 347 4.85 33.04 -13.92
CA GLY A 347 3.42 32.92 -14.24
C GLY A 347 3.12 31.96 -15.40
N THR A 348 4.09 31.12 -15.79
CA THR A 348 3.91 30.03 -16.77
C THR A 348 4.16 28.66 -16.15
N PHE A 349 3.57 27.62 -16.74
CA PHE A 349 3.57 26.25 -16.21
C PHE A 349 4.17 25.23 -17.19
N ALA A 350 4.77 24.17 -16.66
CA ALA A 350 5.29 23.03 -17.40
C ALA A 350 4.69 21.71 -16.88
N ASP A 351 4.20 20.83 -17.77
CA ASP A 351 3.82 19.47 -17.39
C ASP A 351 5.07 18.61 -17.14
N VAL A 352 5.28 18.26 -15.88
CA VAL A 352 6.40 17.44 -15.40
C VAL A 352 5.97 16.07 -14.90
N ALA A 353 4.70 15.66 -15.02
CA ALA A 353 4.18 14.42 -14.40
C ALA A 353 5.02 13.17 -14.72
N ALA A 354 5.38 12.98 -15.98
CA ALA A 354 6.18 11.84 -16.45
C ALA A 354 7.69 11.96 -16.13
N GLN A 355 8.16 13.15 -15.73
CA GLN A 355 9.52 13.40 -15.24
C GLN A 355 9.60 13.17 -13.73
N ALA A 356 8.56 13.58 -13.01
CA ALA A 356 8.38 13.42 -11.58
C ALA A 356 7.95 11.99 -11.18
N GLY A 357 7.39 11.20 -12.10
CA GLY A 357 7.01 9.80 -11.87
C GLY A 357 5.56 9.57 -11.43
N VAL A 358 4.68 10.53 -11.69
CA VAL A 358 3.28 10.57 -11.19
C VAL A 358 2.22 10.55 -12.31
N ASP A 359 2.62 10.27 -13.56
CA ASP A 359 1.76 10.35 -14.75
C ASP A 359 0.74 9.21 -14.86
N MET A 360 1.00 8.01 -14.34
CA MET A 360 0.03 6.88 -14.27
C MET A 360 -0.80 6.64 -15.56
N PRO A 361 -0.19 6.53 -16.75
CA PRO A 361 -0.86 6.72 -18.04
C PRO A 361 -1.91 5.67 -18.44
N GLY A 362 -2.06 4.60 -17.65
CA GLY A 362 -3.08 3.55 -17.84
C GLY A 362 -4.31 3.68 -16.94
N ASN A 363 -4.39 4.68 -16.07
CA ASN A 363 -5.39 4.76 -15.00
C ASN A 363 -6.57 5.69 -15.34
N ILE A 364 -7.62 5.59 -14.53
CA ILE A 364 -8.68 6.59 -14.42
C ILE A 364 -8.76 6.97 -12.94
N ALA A 365 -8.55 8.24 -12.63
CA ALA A 365 -8.49 8.74 -11.26
C ALA A 365 -9.37 9.97 -11.06
N TRP A 366 -10.04 10.03 -9.92
CA TRP A 366 -11.19 10.91 -9.67
C TRP A 366 -10.92 12.02 -8.67
N ALA A 367 -10.05 11.79 -7.68
CA ALA A 367 -9.59 12.80 -6.73
C ALA A 367 -8.07 12.77 -6.59
N ALA A 368 -7.50 13.92 -6.23
CA ALA A 368 -6.08 14.10 -5.90
C ALA A 368 -5.97 15.04 -4.69
N THR A 369 -4.98 14.82 -3.83
CA THR A 369 -4.62 15.72 -2.73
C THR A 369 -3.11 15.73 -2.51
N ALA A 370 -2.59 16.79 -1.87
CA ALA A 370 -1.17 16.98 -1.58
C ALA A 370 -0.97 17.27 -0.08
N PHE A 371 -0.17 16.45 0.61
CA PHE A 371 0.08 16.58 2.04
C PHE A 371 1.37 15.86 2.44
N ASP A 372 1.97 16.25 3.55
CA ASP A 372 3.17 15.64 4.11
C ASP A 372 2.76 14.49 5.05
N TYR A 373 3.00 13.23 4.64
CA TYR A 373 2.49 12.05 5.38
C TYR A 373 3.47 11.49 6.42
N ASP A 374 4.79 11.67 6.24
CA ASP A 374 5.83 11.18 7.17
C ASP A 374 6.55 12.28 7.98
N ASN A 375 6.08 13.52 7.85
CA ASN A 375 6.56 14.73 8.51
C ASN A 375 8.02 15.08 8.18
N ASP A 376 8.52 14.74 6.99
CA ASP A 376 9.89 15.07 6.56
C ASP A 376 10.06 16.53 6.08
N GLY A 377 8.97 17.17 5.63
CA GLY A 377 8.92 18.55 5.17
C GLY A 377 8.58 18.76 3.69
N TRP A 378 8.28 17.70 2.93
CA TRP A 378 7.83 17.78 1.53
C TRP A 378 6.34 17.39 1.42
N GLN A 379 5.61 17.95 0.43
CA GLN A 379 4.25 17.50 0.17
C GLN A 379 4.26 16.29 -0.77
N ASP A 380 3.81 15.16 -0.24
CA ASP A 380 3.52 13.93 -0.96
C ASP A 380 2.18 14.04 -1.71
N LEU A 381 1.92 13.15 -2.68
CA LEU A 381 0.68 13.15 -3.46
C LEU A 381 -0.12 11.87 -3.23
N TYR A 382 -1.44 11.98 -3.03
CA TYR A 382 -2.36 10.83 -2.95
C TYR A 382 -3.48 10.95 -3.98
N LEU A 383 -3.81 9.83 -4.62
CA LEU A 383 -4.67 9.79 -5.80
C LEU A 383 -5.73 8.69 -5.66
N ALA A 384 -7.01 9.04 -5.83
CA ALA A 384 -8.12 8.11 -5.82
C ALA A 384 -8.35 7.51 -7.21
N VAL A 385 -8.21 6.19 -7.34
CA VAL A 385 -8.32 5.48 -8.62
C VAL A 385 -9.64 4.70 -8.70
N MET A 386 -10.36 4.85 -9.82
CA MET A 386 -11.63 4.16 -10.04
C MET A 386 -11.72 3.61 -11.47
N THR A 387 -11.80 2.29 -11.59
CA THR A 387 -11.96 1.60 -12.88
C THR A 387 -13.43 1.49 -13.28
N THR A 388 -13.83 2.23 -14.32
CA THR A 388 -15.16 2.09 -14.90
C THR A 388 -15.30 0.77 -15.67
N ALA A 389 -15.94 -0.22 -15.04
CA ALA A 389 -16.63 -1.38 -15.62
C ALA A 389 -16.38 -1.69 -17.12
N ASN A 390 -15.20 -2.22 -17.44
CA ASN A 390 -14.88 -3.07 -18.61
C ASN A 390 -13.39 -3.45 -18.64
N HIS A 391 -12.53 -2.64 -18.01
CA HIS A 391 -11.15 -3.02 -17.73
C HIS A 391 -11.10 -3.64 -16.34
N GLY A 392 -10.95 -4.97 -16.31
CA GLY A 392 -10.71 -5.71 -15.08
C GLY A 392 -9.40 -5.22 -14.47
N GLY A 393 -9.48 -4.70 -13.26
CA GLY A 393 -8.41 -4.04 -12.52
C GLY A 393 -9.05 -3.22 -11.42
N ILE A 394 -8.51 -3.23 -10.20
CA ILE A 394 -8.61 -2.06 -9.32
C ILE A 394 -7.17 -1.76 -8.90
N PRO A 395 -6.48 -0.83 -9.58
CA PRO A 395 -5.15 -0.41 -9.16
C PRO A 395 -5.29 0.28 -7.82
N ALA A 396 -4.54 -0.19 -6.82
CA ALA A 396 -4.55 0.42 -5.48
C ALA A 396 -4.22 1.92 -5.55
N ASN A 397 -4.95 2.75 -4.81
CA ASN A 397 -4.73 4.21 -4.71
C ASN A 397 -3.25 4.49 -4.44
N PRO A 398 -2.50 5.13 -5.35
CA PRO A 398 -1.10 5.42 -5.11
C PRO A 398 -0.95 6.59 -4.13
N LEU A 399 -0.24 6.34 -3.03
CA LEU A 399 0.51 7.35 -2.31
C LEU A 399 1.88 7.49 -2.99
N PHE A 400 2.31 8.71 -3.24
CA PHE A 400 3.57 9.07 -3.89
C PHE A 400 4.40 9.90 -2.91
N HIS A 401 5.43 9.30 -2.33
CA HIS A 401 6.35 9.98 -1.44
C HIS A 401 7.26 10.93 -2.24
N ASN A 402 7.39 12.18 -1.81
CA ASN A 402 8.20 13.20 -2.47
C ASN A 402 9.69 13.03 -2.11
N ASN A 403 10.58 12.84 -3.09
CA ASN A 403 12.00 12.60 -2.81
C ASN A 403 12.80 13.88 -2.50
N GLY A 404 12.17 15.06 -2.52
CA GLY A 404 12.85 16.35 -2.34
C GLY A 404 13.83 16.74 -3.46
N ASP A 405 13.70 16.11 -4.63
CA ASP A 405 14.53 16.36 -5.83
C ASP A 405 13.70 16.60 -7.11
N GLY A 406 12.41 16.91 -6.95
CA GLY A 406 11.45 17.06 -8.05
C GLY A 406 10.88 15.74 -8.58
N THR A 407 11.21 14.60 -7.96
CA THR A 407 10.66 13.28 -8.29
C THR A 407 9.95 12.64 -7.11
N PHE A 408 9.03 11.71 -7.39
CA PHE A 408 8.29 10.95 -6.38
C PHE A 408 8.60 9.45 -6.44
N THR A 409 8.46 8.77 -5.31
CA THR A 409 8.55 7.32 -5.16
C THR A 409 7.18 6.79 -4.76
N ARG A 410 6.58 5.90 -5.56
CA ARG A 410 5.30 5.26 -5.16
C ARG A 410 5.50 4.41 -3.90
N VAL A 411 4.70 4.68 -2.87
CA VAL A 411 4.66 3.91 -1.64
C VAL A 411 3.98 2.56 -1.89
N ARG A 412 4.57 1.49 -1.37
CA ARG A 412 4.17 0.08 -1.60
C ARG A 412 2.76 -0.23 -1.08
N SER A 413 2.06 -1.22 -1.64
CA SER A 413 0.91 -1.81 -0.94
C SER A 413 1.37 -2.71 0.21
N GLY A 414 0.52 -2.84 1.24
CA GLY A 414 0.94 -3.18 2.61
C GLY A 414 1.20 -1.94 3.49
N SER A 415 1.36 -0.74 2.89
CA SER A 415 1.34 0.53 3.62
C SER A 415 -0.02 0.88 4.23
N GLY A 416 -1.12 0.26 3.78
CA GLY A 416 -2.49 0.55 4.17
C GLY A 416 -3.08 1.85 3.58
N ALA A 417 -2.26 2.77 3.07
CA ALA A 417 -2.71 3.88 2.23
C ALA A 417 -3.20 3.39 0.86
N ALA A 418 -2.58 2.32 0.36
CA ALA A 418 -2.88 1.69 -0.92
C ALA A 418 -4.18 0.87 -0.87
N ASP A 419 -5.31 1.53 -0.63
CA ASP A 419 -6.64 0.91 -0.67
C ASP A 419 -6.96 0.41 -2.08
N VAL A 420 -7.61 -0.77 -2.13
CA VAL A 420 -7.99 -1.46 -3.38
C VAL A 420 -9.48 -1.30 -3.70
N GLY A 421 -10.17 -0.37 -3.03
CA GLY A 421 -11.53 0.04 -3.35
C GLY A 421 -11.58 1.01 -4.54
N PRO A 422 -12.67 1.02 -5.33
CA PRO A 422 -12.84 1.92 -6.46
C PRO A 422 -13.10 3.36 -5.94
N THR A 423 -12.05 4.13 -5.71
CA THR A 423 -12.10 5.38 -4.91
C THR A 423 -12.39 6.60 -5.78
N MET A 424 -13.26 7.50 -5.31
CA MET A 424 -13.73 8.67 -6.04
C MET A 424 -13.43 10.01 -5.37
N GLY A 425 -13.56 10.12 -4.04
CA GLY A 425 -13.29 11.34 -3.27
C GLY A 425 -12.18 11.16 -2.24
N ILE A 426 -11.52 12.25 -1.84
CA ILE A 426 -10.53 12.30 -0.73
C ILE A 426 -10.73 13.62 0.04
N ALA A 427 -10.65 13.61 1.37
CA ALA A 427 -10.44 14.81 2.18
C ALA A 427 -9.41 14.55 3.30
N THR A 428 -8.56 15.53 3.61
CA THR A 428 -7.48 15.44 4.59
C THR A 428 -7.78 16.24 5.87
N ALA A 429 -7.35 15.72 7.03
CA ALA A 429 -7.39 16.36 8.34
C ALA A 429 -6.43 15.66 9.31
N ASP A 430 -6.09 16.27 10.44
CA ASP A 430 -5.49 15.59 11.61
C ASP A 430 -6.62 15.33 12.61
N PHE A 431 -7.28 14.17 12.54
CA PHE A 431 -8.60 13.99 13.16
C PHE A 431 -8.55 13.68 14.66
N ASP A 432 -7.43 13.16 15.16
CA ASP A 432 -7.18 12.96 16.60
C ASP A 432 -6.05 13.81 17.19
N ASN A 433 -5.65 14.86 16.47
CA ASN A 433 -4.70 15.91 16.89
C ASN A 433 -3.34 15.33 17.35
N ASP A 434 -2.88 14.22 16.75
CA ASP A 434 -1.58 13.61 17.05
C ASP A 434 -0.43 14.14 16.14
N GLY A 435 -0.80 14.90 15.10
CA GLY A 435 0.09 15.57 14.15
C GLY A 435 0.44 14.77 12.91
N TRP A 436 -0.36 13.76 12.56
CA TRP A 436 -0.15 12.90 11.40
C TRP A 436 -1.39 12.96 10.51
N VAL A 437 -1.27 13.60 9.35
CA VAL A 437 -2.44 13.89 8.50
C VAL A 437 -3.07 12.58 7.98
N ASP A 438 -4.36 12.45 8.24
CA ASP A 438 -5.23 11.32 7.94
C ASP A 438 -6.02 11.52 6.64
N LEU A 439 -6.63 10.44 6.14
CA LEU A 439 -7.42 10.44 4.90
C LEU A 439 -8.86 9.95 5.14
N LEU A 440 -9.86 10.77 4.79
CA LEU A 440 -11.23 10.31 4.59
C LEU A 440 -11.45 10.08 3.09
N ILE A 441 -11.39 8.82 2.65
CA ILE A 441 -11.59 8.43 1.24
C ILE A 441 -13.05 8.03 0.97
N GLY A 442 -13.53 8.30 -0.25
CA GLY A 442 -14.89 8.01 -0.70
C GLY A 442 -14.88 6.89 -1.73
N ASN A 443 -15.31 5.69 -1.33
CA ASN A 443 -15.26 4.48 -2.15
C ASN A 443 -16.60 4.25 -2.87
N LYS A 444 -16.58 4.14 -4.20
CA LYS A 444 -17.74 3.74 -5.00
C LYS A 444 -18.26 2.37 -4.55
N ASP A 445 -19.58 2.22 -4.60
CA ASP A 445 -20.38 1.07 -4.14
C ASP A 445 -20.27 0.75 -2.61
N ASP A 446 -19.09 0.89 -1.99
CA ASP A 446 -18.82 0.41 -0.63
C ASP A 446 -18.95 1.44 0.51
N GLY A 447 -18.58 2.74 0.36
CA GLY A 447 -18.77 3.70 1.47
C GLY A 447 -17.83 4.89 1.51
N TYR A 448 -17.56 5.34 2.73
CA TYR A 448 -16.45 6.23 3.08
C TYR A 448 -15.54 5.46 4.04
N SER A 449 -14.22 5.62 3.93
CA SER A 449 -13.22 4.99 4.80
C SER A 449 -12.28 6.03 5.39
N LEU A 450 -12.17 6.05 6.72
CA LEU A 450 -11.19 6.83 7.45
C LEU A 450 -9.91 6.01 7.62
N LEU A 451 -8.85 6.40 6.91
CA LEU A 451 -7.51 5.84 7.04
C LEU A 451 -6.70 6.72 8.00
N ARG A 452 -6.44 6.23 9.21
CA ARG A 452 -5.60 6.91 10.19
C ARG A 452 -4.12 6.74 9.84
N ASN A 453 -3.35 7.82 9.84
CA ASN A 453 -1.90 7.80 9.74
C ASN A 453 -1.25 7.33 11.07
N GLN A 454 -0.22 6.50 11.00
CA GLN A 454 0.49 5.97 12.17
C GLN A 454 2.02 5.94 11.99
N VAL A 455 2.55 6.71 11.04
CA VAL A 455 4.01 6.82 10.79
C VAL A 455 4.74 7.42 12.00
N GLY A 456 4.08 8.30 12.77
CA GLY A 456 4.64 8.93 13.97
C GLY A 456 5.08 7.99 15.08
N ALA A 457 4.51 6.78 15.14
CA ALA A 457 4.96 5.74 16.07
C ALA A 457 6.36 5.18 15.72
N GLN A 458 6.92 5.56 14.56
CA GLN A 458 8.06 4.88 13.93
C GLN A 458 9.16 5.85 13.46
N SER A 459 8.83 7.00 12.88
CA SER A 459 9.82 7.93 12.30
C SER A 459 10.57 8.76 13.35
N GLY A 460 9.85 9.25 14.37
CA GLY A 460 10.40 10.26 15.30
C GLY A 460 10.53 11.66 14.71
N ASN A 461 9.94 11.90 13.54
CA ASN A 461 9.81 13.21 12.92
C ASN A 461 8.86 14.13 13.73
N ARG A 462 8.86 15.41 13.36
CA ARG A 462 8.28 16.52 14.11
C ARG A 462 7.42 17.37 13.19
N TRP A 463 6.45 18.02 13.79
CA TRP A 463 5.41 18.74 13.06
C TRP A 463 5.11 20.10 13.70
N PHE A 464 4.39 20.95 12.98
CA PHE A 464 3.76 22.17 13.50
C PHE A 464 2.46 22.42 12.75
N ALA A 465 1.35 22.49 13.47
CA ALA A 465 0.04 22.74 12.89
C ALA A 465 -0.50 24.11 13.32
N LEU A 466 -1.10 24.84 12.38
CA LEU A 466 -1.45 26.25 12.55
C LEU A 466 -2.86 26.54 12.03
N GLN A 467 -3.79 26.77 12.95
CA GLN A 467 -5.08 27.36 12.62
C GLN A 467 -4.96 28.89 12.61
N LEU A 468 -5.32 29.51 11.50
CA LEU A 468 -5.48 30.96 11.43
C LEU A 468 -6.94 31.36 11.67
N VAL A 469 -7.15 32.55 12.23
CA VAL A 469 -8.49 33.12 12.46
C VAL A 469 -8.46 34.60 12.13
N GLY A 470 -9.14 35.02 11.07
CA GLY A 470 -9.26 36.42 10.67
C GLY A 470 -10.12 37.27 11.62
N GLY A 471 -10.27 38.54 11.26
CA GLY A 471 -11.09 39.50 12.00
C GLY A 471 -10.77 40.95 11.72
N GLY A 472 -11.79 41.72 11.35
CA GLY A 472 -11.64 43.09 10.85
C GLY A 472 -11.66 43.04 9.32
N PRO A 473 -10.59 43.47 8.62
CA PRO A 473 -10.51 43.49 7.16
C PRO A 473 -9.96 42.17 6.58
N ILE A 474 -10.28 41.03 7.21
CA ILE A 474 -9.84 39.68 6.82
C ILE A 474 -10.98 38.73 7.17
N ASN A 475 -11.42 37.92 6.22
CA ASN A 475 -12.42 36.85 6.40
C ASN A 475 -12.08 35.92 7.59
N ARG A 476 -13.09 35.40 8.29
CA ARG A 476 -12.92 34.63 9.53
C ARG A 476 -11.93 33.48 9.40
N ASP A 477 -12.04 32.73 8.31
CA ASP A 477 -11.29 31.50 8.11
C ASP A 477 -9.83 31.78 7.68
N ALA A 478 -9.54 33.04 7.37
CA ALA A 478 -8.26 33.54 6.87
C ALA A 478 -7.82 32.88 5.55
N ILE A 479 -8.78 32.49 4.71
CA ILE A 479 -8.53 31.99 3.36
C ILE A 479 -7.74 33.05 2.56
N GLY A 480 -6.74 32.60 1.81
CA GLY A 480 -5.71 33.42 1.17
C GLY A 480 -4.55 33.84 2.08
N ALA A 481 -4.56 33.49 3.38
CA ALA A 481 -3.40 33.72 4.23
C ALA A 481 -2.27 32.73 3.93
N ARG A 482 -1.06 33.27 3.73
CA ARG A 482 0.15 32.52 3.38
C ARG A 482 1.10 32.41 4.55
N VAL A 483 1.63 31.22 4.77
CA VAL A 483 2.53 30.91 5.88
C VAL A 483 3.79 30.26 5.34
N THR A 484 4.93 30.88 5.65
CA THR A 484 6.25 30.39 5.25
C THR A 484 7.06 29.97 6.48
N VAL A 485 7.37 28.69 6.55
CA VAL A 485 8.37 28.13 7.46
C VAL A 485 9.75 28.18 6.79
N ARG A 486 10.80 28.52 7.54
CA ARG A 486 12.20 28.35 7.09
C ARG A 486 13.02 27.63 8.14
N SER A 487 13.58 26.50 7.73
CA SER A 487 14.37 25.55 8.53
C SER A 487 15.84 25.98 8.70
N ALA A 488 16.59 25.21 9.50
CA ALA A 488 17.93 25.58 9.98
C ALA A 488 19.07 25.30 8.98
N ASP A 489 18.84 24.36 8.07
CA ASP A 489 19.62 24.07 6.86
C ASP A 489 19.43 25.16 5.78
N GLY A 490 18.30 25.86 5.80
CA GLY A 490 17.90 26.91 4.87
C GLY A 490 16.67 26.56 4.02
N SER A 491 16.15 25.33 4.09
CA SER A 491 14.95 24.91 3.36
C SER A 491 13.72 25.72 3.77
N VAL A 492 12.73 25.75 2.89
CA VAL A 492 11.50 26.56 2.97
C VAL A 492 10.32 25.61 2.86
N GLN A 493 9.18 26.00 3.41
CA GLN A 493 7.88 25.43 3.08
C GLN A 493 6.86 26.55 3.06
N THR A 494 6.05 26.65 2.01
CA THR A 494 4.92 27.59 1.93
C THR A 494 3.62 26.82 1.96
N ARG A 495 2.66 27.29 2.76
CA ARG A 495 1.28 26.77 2.77
C ARG A 495 0.33 27.96 2.74
N GLU A 496 -0.82 27.79 2.10
CA GLU A 496 -1.86 28.81 1.94
C GLU A 496 -3.17 28.25 2.51
N VAL A 497 -3.94 29.06 3.21
CA VAL A 497 -5.28 28.65 3.66
C VAL A 497 -6.21 28.65 2.44
N GLN A 498 -6.53 27.46 1.95
CA GLN A 498 -7.33 27.25 0.73
C GLN A 498 -8.63 26.52 1.07
N SER A 499 -9.70 26.79 0.30
CA SER A 499 -10.98 26.09 0.42
C SER A 499 -11.48 25.67 -0.97
N GLY A 500 -11.53 24.35 -1.17
CA GLY A 500 -11.58 23.72 -2.48
C GLY A 500 -10.44 22.70 -2.64
N GLY A 501 -10.31 22.11 -3.83
CA GLY A 501 -9.38 21.00 -4.07
C GLY A 501 -9.98 19.63 -3.70
N SER A 502 -9.40 18.58 -4.30
CA SER A 502 -9.99 17.23 -4.43
C SER A 502 -11.38 17.24 -5.09
N LEU A 503 -11.92 16.07 -5.44
CA LEU A 503 -13.26 15.99 -6.02
C LEU A 503 -14.32 16.01 -4.91
N GLY A 504 -15.26 16.95 -5.02
CA GLY A 504 -16.45 17.11 -4.18
C GLY A 504 -16.19 17.49 -2.72
N ALA A 505 -14.93 17.66 -2.34
CA ALA A 505 -14.48 17.61 -0.96
C ALA A 505 -14.07 18.97 -0.36
N GLY A 506 -13.89 18.98 0.96
CA GLY A 506 -13.28 20.06 1.72
C GLY A 506 -12.33 19.52 2.79
N ASN A 507 -11.06 19.87 2.70
CA ASN A 507 -10.03 19.53 3.68
C ASN A 507 -10.17 20.40 4.95
N GLU A 508 -9.48 20.01 6.03
CA GLU A 508 -9.33 20.87 7.20
C GLU A 508 -8.51 22.14 6.86
N LEU A 509 -8.97 23.32 7.30
CA LEU A 509 -8.30 24.62 7.04
C LEU A 509 -7.04 24.87 7.91
N LYS A 510 -6.65 23.89 8.72
CA LYS A 510 -5.49 23.93 9.61
C LYS A 510 -4.22 23.65 8.79
N LEU A 511 -3.31 24.61 8.71
CA LEU A 511 -2.08 24.44 7.93
C LEU A 511 -1.10 23.50 8.65
N HIS A 512 -0.58 22.51 7.92
CA HIS A 512 0.34 21.50 8.45
C HIS A 512 1.74 21.62 7.84
N PHE A 513 2.76 21.43 8.68
CA PHE A 513 4.18 21.47 8.32
C PHE A 513 4.91 20.32 9.00
N GLY A 514 5.44 19.36 8.22
CA GLY A 514 6.46 18.43 8.68
C GLY A 514 7.82 19.14 8.78
N LEU A 515 8.65 18.73 9.74
CA LEU A 515 9.87 19.43 10.12
C LEU A 515 11.06 18.47 10.31
N GLY A 516 10.92 17.22 9.87
CA GLY A 516 11.88 16.14 10.09
C GLY A 516 12.26 16.03 11.56
N THR A 517 13.56 16.03 11.86
CA THR A 517 14.05 15.98 13.25
C THR A 517 14.19 17.36 13.95
N ALA A 518 13.75 18.46 13.33
CA ALA A 518 14.00 19.82 13.83
C ALA A 518 13.19 20.16 15.10
N VAL A 519 13.88 20.57 16.17
CA VAL A 519 13.26 20.84 17.50
C VAL A 519 12.64 22.25 17.65
N SER A 520 12.86 23.13 16.67
CA SER A 520 12.33 24.50 16.65
C SER A 520 12.38 25.06 15.23
N ILE A 521 11.35 25.79 14.81
CA ILE A 521 11.32 26.55 13.54
C ILE A 521 12.16 27.83 13.69
N PRO A 522 13.30 27.99 12.98
CA PRO A 522 14.14 29.18 13.07
C PRO A 522 13.44 30.48 12.67
N LYS A 523 12.59 30.45 11.64
CA LYS A 523 11.73 31.58 11.23
C LYS A 523 10.37 31.09 10.76
N LEU A 524 9.31 31.61 11.39
CA LEU A 524 7.93 31.54 10.92
C LEU A 524 7.53 32.90 10.34
N THR A 525 6.91 32.93 9.17
CA THR A 525 6.36 34.13 8.52
C THR A 525 4.89 33.90 8.22
N ILE A 526 4.03 34.89 8.47
CA ILE A 526 2.63 34.89 8.04
C ILE A 526 2.40 36.16 7.23
N VAL A 527 1.74 36.03 6.09
CA VAL A 527 1.18 37.13 5.29
C VAL A 527 -0.34 36.93 5.30
N TRP A 528 -1.05 37.88 5.91
CA TRP A 528 -2.52 37.91 5.88
C TRP A 528 -2.99 38.52 4.54
N PRO A 529 -4.17 38.15 4.00
CA PRO A 529 -4.67 38.59 2.68
C PRO A 529 -4.47 40.08 2.37
N ASN A 530 -4.71 40.98 3.32
CA ASN A 530 -4.46 42.42 3.19
C ASN A 530 -2.97 42.85 3.14
N GLY A 531 -2.06 41.96 2.74
CA GLY A 531 -0.61 42.16 2.69
C GLY A 531 0.08 42.33 4.04
N ARG A 532 -0.62 42.16 5.18
CA ARG A 532 0.01 42.37 6.50
C ARG A 532 0.93 41.21 6.84
N MET A 533 2.24 41.47 6.90
CA MET A 533 3.24 40.48 7.32
C MET A 533 3.47 40.46 8.85
N GLN A 534 3.66 39.27 9.41
CA GLN A 534 4.19 39.02 10.75
C GLN A 534 5.31 37.98 10.71
N GLN A 535 6.26 38.03 11.66
CA GLN A 535 7.39 37.11 11.74
C GLN A 535 7.77 36.77 13.18
N TRP A 536 8.12 35.50 13.41
CA TRP A 536 8.59 34.96 14.70
C TRP A 536 9.82 34.07 14.49
N GLN A 537 10.53 33.75 15.58
CA GLN A 537 11.81 33.01 15.53
C GLN A 537 11.93 31.97 16.65
N ASN A 538 12.50 30.81 16.35
CA ASN A 538 12.68 29.69 17.29
C ASN A 538 11.33 29.22 17.90
N VAL A 539 10.28 29.13 17.06
CA VAL A 539 8.97 28.61 17.50
C VAL A 539 9.11 27.10 17.81
N PRO A 540 8.61 26.59 18.94
CA PRO A 540 8.66 25.16 19.28
C PRO A 540 7.90 24.27 18.27
N THR A 541 8.26 22.99 18.22
CA THR A 541 7.62 21.97 17.36
C THR A 541 6.86 20.94 18.19
N ASN A 542 6.11 20.06 17.51
CA ASN A 542 5.13 19.12 18.07
C ASN A 542 4.07 19.87 18.88
N GLN A 543 3.48 20.89 18.27
CA GLN A 543 2.38 21.67 18.83
C GLN A 543 1.43 22.17 17.73
N GLN A 544 0.15 22.18 18.06
CA GLN A 544 -0.90 22.89 17.33
C GLN A 544 -1.10 24.28 17.95
N VAL A 545 -1.21 25.32 17.13
CA VAL A 545 -1.36 26.71 17.58
C VAL A 545 -2.51 27.38 16.81
N THR A 546 -3.34 28.16 17.51
CA THR A 546 -4.35 29.03 16.89
C THR A 546 -3.91 30.48 16.97
N LEU A 547 -3.81 31.18 15.84
CA LEU A 547 -3.44 32.60 15.79
C LEU A 547 -4.56 33.46 15.20
N THR A 548 -5.12 34.35 16.01
CA THR A 548 -6.09 35.37 15.54
C THR A 548 -5.36 36.55 14.87
N TYR A 549 -5.98 37.16 13.86
CA TYR A 549 -5.47 38.37 13.18
C TYR A 549 -5.14 39.48 14.19
N PRO A 550 -3.96 40.12 14.09
CA PRO A 550 -3.43 41.10 15.06
C PRO A 550 -4.14 42.46 15.03
N SER A 551 -5.44 42.49 15.29
CA SER A 551 -6.27 43.71 15.29
C SER A 551 -5.85 44.74 16.33
N ASN A 552 -5.13 44.33 17.39
CA ASN A 552 -4.60 45.19 18.43
C ASN A 552 -3.49 44.50 19.25
N ALA A 553 -2.75 45.28 20.04
CA ALA A 553 -1.60 44.81 20.83
C ALA A 553 -1.92 43.73 21.88
N ALA A 554 -3.17 43.58 22.34
CA ALA A 554 -3.54 42.48 23.24
C ALA A 554 -3.68 41.15 22.48
N VAL A 555 -4.11 41.18 21.22
CA VAL A 555 -4.12 39.99 20.34
C VAL A 555 -2.68 39.63 19.94
N GLU A 556 -1.84 40.62 19.62
CA GLU A 556 -0.40 40.38 19.36
C GLU A 556 0.31 39.75 20.58
N ALA A 557 -0.04 40.16 21.80
CA ALA A 557 0.45 39.52 23.03
C ALA A 557 -0.13 38.10 23.24
N ALA A 558 -1.37 37.84 22.81
CA ALA A 558 -1.96 36.50 22.84
C ALA A 558 -1.28 35.55 21.83
N GLN A 559 -1.01 36.01 20.60
CA GLN A 559 -0.24 35.28 19.58
C GLN A 559 1.14 34.86 20.13
N LEU A 560 1.86 35.78 20.78
CA LEU A 560 3.14 35.48 21.44
C LEU A 560 3.00 34.47 22.59
N THR A 561 1.90 34.51 23.33
CA THR A 561 1.63 33.54 24.42
C THR A 561 1.29 32.16 23.88
N ALA A 562 0.63 32.08 22.73
CA ALA A 562 0.27 30.83 22.06
C ALA A 562 1.46 30.16 21.36
N LEU A 563 2.35 30.92 20.72
CA LEU A 563 3.57 30.39 20.09
C LEU A 563 4.67 30.02 21.10
N TYR A 564 4.69 30.68 22.27
CA TYR A 564 5.70 30.45 23.31
C TYR A 564 5.01 30.17 24.66
N PRO A 565 4.30 29.04 24.80
CA PRO A 565 3.66 28.67 26.07
C PRO A 565 4.72 28.62 27.18
N ALA A 566 4.41 29.28 28.31
CA ALA A 566 5.35 29.41 29.40
C ALA A 566 5.67 28.03 30.00
N ILE A 567 6.94 27.62 29.94
CA ILE A 567 7.43 26.38 30.56
C ILE A 567 7.13 26.43 32.06
N LEU A 568 6.06 25.75 32.48
CA LEU A 568 5.82 25.48 33.89
C LEU A 568 7.00 24.63 34.40
N PRO A 569 7.65 24.98 35.52
CA PRO A 569 8.74 24.20 36.05
C PRO A 569 8.20 22.85 36.50
N GLU A 570 8.45 21.81 35.69
CA GLU A 570 8.10 20.45 36.05
C GLU A 570 8.77 20.08 37.37
N LYS A 571 7.98 19.44 38.22
CA LYS A 571 8.30 19.22 39.62
C LYS A 571 9.29 18.08 39.73
N GLU A 572 10.59 18.40 39.86
CA GLU A 572 11.72 17.45 39.93
C GLU A 572 11.35 16.11 40.61
N SER A 573 11.04 15.11 39.80
CA SER A 573 10.89 13.72 40.23
C SER A 573 12.26 13.06 40.15
N ASN A 574 12.61 12.31 41.20
CA ASN A 574 14.00 11.86 41.42
C ASN A 574 14.60 11.12 40.20
N PRO A 575 15.90 11.31 39.92
CA PRO A 575 16.55 10.63 38.81
C PRO A 575 16.53 9.10 39.00
N PRO A 576 16.26 8.31 37.95
CA PRO A 576 16.29 6.85 38.04
C PRO A 576 17.72 6.34 38.30
N SER A 577 17.82 5.33 39.16
CA SER A 577 19.09 4.74 39.56
C SER A 577 19.71 3.84 38.49
N LEU A 578 21.00 4.04 38.19
CA LEU A 578 21.83 3.05 37.50
C LEU A 578 22.32 1.94 38.45
N PRO A 579 22.12 0.66 38.10
CA PRO A 579 23.01 -0.43 38.51
C PRO A 579 23.78 -1.01 37.31
N ALA A 580 25.06 -1.31 37.53
CA ALA A 580 26.05 -1.54 36.47
C ALA A 580 26.08 -2.96 35.86
N ILE A 581 26.59 -3.02 34.62
CA ILE A 581 27.44 -4.10 34.09
C ILE A 581 28.43 -3.51 33.05
N THR A 582 29.64 -4.05 32.85
CA THR A 582 30.80 -3.76 33.72
C THR A 582 32.12 -4.01 32.96
N LEU A 583 33.12 -3.11 33.13
CA LEU A 583 34.51 -3.20 32.60
C LEU A 583 34.63 -3.09 31.04
N VAL A 584 35.72 -2.63 30.38
CA VAL A 584 37.11 -2.28 30.78
C VAL A 584 37.61 -1.02 30.02
N VAL A 585 38.05 0.04 30.71
CA VAL A 585 38.95 1.08 30.13
C VAL A 585 39.94 1.67 31.17
N VAL A 586 39.48 1.94 32.39
CA VAL A 586 40.15 2.81 33.38
C VAL A 586 41.57 2.36 33.82
N VAL A 587 41.94 1.10 33.63
CA VAL A 587 43.29 0.59 33.97
C VAL A 587 44.39 1.14 33.03
N GLY A 588 44.04 1.58 31.80
CA GLY A 588 45.02 2.00 30.79
C GLY A 588 45.78 3.29 31.12
N LEU A 589 45.23 4.19 31.95
CA LEU A 589 45.75 5.55 32.14
C LEU A 589 46.57 5.77 33.42
N LEU A 590 46.73 4.76 34.29
CA LEU A 590 47.52 4.88 35.52
C LEU A 590 48.96 4.33 35.42
N ILE A 591 49.29 3.55 34.38
CA ILE A 591 50.63 2.96 34.22
C ILE A 591 51.63 3.92 33.58
N THR A 592 51.18 4.81 32.69
CA THR A 592 52.03 5.84 32.06
C THR A 592 52.42 6.99 33.01
N ALA A 593 51.63 7.24 34.07
CA ALA A 593 51.89 8.31 35.03
C ALA A 593 53.01 8.00 36.04
N VAL A 594 53.37 6.73 36.26
CA VAL A 594 54.32 6.29 37.31
C VAL A 594 55.74 6.10 36.78
N ILE A 595 55.90 5.83 35.48
CA ILE A 595 57.22 5.51 34.87
C ILE A 595 58.09 6.77 34.63
N SER A 596 57.52 7.97 34.76
CA SER A 596 58.20 9.25 34.51
C SER A 596 59.07 9.79 35.65
N GLN A 597 59.04 9.19 36.86
CA GLN A 597 59.65 9.79 38.07
C GLN A 597 60.91 9.10 38.64
N TYR A 598 61.40 7.99 38.07
CA TYR A 598 62.54 7.24 38.64
C TYR A 598 63.74 7.07 37.66
N PRO A 599 64.73 7.99 37.68
CA PRO A 599 65.83 8.02 36.70
C PRO A 599 66.99 7.04 36.97
N THR A 600 66.77 5.93 37.69
CA THR A 600 67.84 5.02 38.15
C THR A 600 67.52 3.54 37.97
N LEU A 601 67.55 3.03 36.73
CA LEU A 601 67.78 1.58 36.45
C LEU A 601 68.31 1.28 35.03
N ARG A 602 69.19 2.15 34.48
CA ARG A 602 70.00 1.81 33.29
C ARG A 602 71.12 0.82 33.65
N ARG A 603 70.93 -0.49 33.44
CA ARG A 603 72.01 -1.47 33.16
C ARG A 603 71.48 -2.89 32.81
N TRP A 604 72.03 -3.47 31.73
CA TRP A 604 72.08 -4.92 31.41
C TRP A 604 70.72 -5.52 30.90
N PRO A 605 70.71 -6.68 30.20
CA PRO A 605 70.63 -6.61 28.73
C PRO A 605 69.31 -7.10 28.13
N ARG A 606 68.95 -6.58 26.94
CA ARG A 606 67.73 -6.92 26.19
C ARG A 606 67.79 -8.27 25.44
N TRP A 607 68.12 -9.35 26.14
CA TRP A 607 68.03 -10.73 25.63
C TRP A 607 67.28 -11.59 26.65
N GLY A 608 66.01 -11.89 26.39
CA GLY A 608 65.16 -12.68 27.29
C GLY A 608 63.68 -12.64 26.90
N MET A 609 63.03 -11.48 26.95
CA MET A 609 61.56 -11.38 26.75
C MET A 609 61.08 -11.60 25.31
N GLY A 610 61.95 -11.43 24.29
CA GLY A 610 61.59 -11.72 22.89
C GLY A 610 61.44 -13.22 22.58
N LEU A 611 62.13 -14.10 23.31
CA LEU A 611 62.11 -15.55 23.05
C LEU A 611 60.85 -16.25 23.57
N GLY A 612 60.15 -15.66 24.55
CA GLY A 612 58.93 -16.24 25.12
C GLY A 612 57.71 -16.15 24.18
N LEU A 613 57.53 -15.01 23.51
CA LEU A 613 56.41 -14.84 22.56
C LEU A 613 56.63 -15.64 21.27
N LEU A 614 57.86 -15.69 20.75
CA LEU A 614 58.18 -16.40 19.51
C LEU A 614 58.08 -17.93 19.65
N THR A 615 58.32 -18.51 20.83
CA THR A 615 58.13 -19.95 21.06
C THR A 615 56.65 -20.34 21.20
N ILE A 616 55.82 -19.49 21.82
CA ILE A 616 54.36 -19.70 21.91
C ILE A 616 53.71 -19.59 20.52
N LEU A 617 54.07 -18.57 19.73
CA LEU A 617 53.56 -18.40 18.36
C LEU A 617 54.05 -19.52 17.42
N ALA A 618 55.27 -20.02 17.58
CA ALA A 618 55.75 -21.18 16.82
C ALA A 618 54.98 -22.48 17.16
N LEU A 619 54.63 -22.71 18.44
CA LEU A 619 53.84 -23.87 18.85
C LEU A 619 52.39 -23.82 18.34
N LEU A 620 51.77 -22.63 18.30
CA LEU A 620 50.44 -22.47 17.72
C LEU A 620 50.44 -22.61 16.19
N GLY A 621 51.50 -22.15 15.51
CA GLY A 621 51.64 -22.33 14.05
C GLY A 621 51.77 -23.81 13.62
N VAL A 622 52.39 -24.66 14.44
CA VAL A 622 52.57 -26.09 14.12
C VAL A 622 51.26 -26.89 14.26
N ILE A 623 50.31 -26.46 15.09
CA ILE A 623 48.99 -27.12 15.21
C ILE A 623 48.10 -26.82 13.98
N TRP A 624 48.44 -25.82 13.16
CA TRP A 624 47.67 -25.45 11.95
C TRP A 624 48.27 -25.95 10.62
N MET A 625 49.29 -26.83 10.65
CA MET A 625 49.84 -27.47 9.44
C MET A 625 50.23 -28.96 9.60
N THR A 626 49.30 -29.81 10.09
CA THR A 626 49.34 -31.27 9.83
C THR A 626 47.97 -31.94 10.01
N ALA A 627 47.01 -31.63 9.12
CA ALA A 627 45.69 -32.26 9.11
C ALA A 627 45.13 -32.55 7.71
N TYR A 628 46.00 -32.79 6.72
CA TYR A 628 45.59 -33.40 5.45
C TYR A 628 45.90 -34.91 5.47
N ALA A 629 45.03 -35.69 4.81
CA ALA A 629 45.03 -37.15 4.78
C ALA A 629 44.80 -37.89 6.13
N THR A 630 43.53 -38.00 6.53
CA THR A 630 42.85 -39.32 6.57
C THR A 630 41.34 -39.20 6.80
N SER A 631 40.59 -40.19 6.30
CA SER A 631 39.12 -40.31 6.36
C SER A 631 38.30 -39.15 5.77
N SER A 632 38.01 -39.25 4.48
CA SER A 632 36.76 -38.73 3.92
C SER A 632 35.59 -39.48 4.58
N ASN A 633 34.88 -38.81 5.49
CA ASN A 633 33.63 -39.31 6.08
C ASN A 633 32.49 -38.36 5.72
N PRO A 634 31.61 -38.71 4.75
CA PRO A 634 30.53 -37.84 4.27
C PRO A 634 29.60 -37.32 5.37
N ASN A 635 29.41 -38.09 6.45
CA ASN A 635 28.55 -37.68 7.56
C ASN A 635 29.11 -36.44 8.32
N ARG A 636 30.40 -36.10 8.17
CA ARG A 636 30.99 -34.88 8.78
C ARG A 636 30.84 -33.61 7.94
N SER A 637 30.73 -33.71 6.61
CA SER A 637 30.44 -32.55 5.75
C SER A 637 28.96 -32.21 5.80
N LEU A 638 28.08 -33.22 5.65
CA LEU A 638 26.63 -33.02 5.69
C LEU A 638 26.17 -32.35 7.00
N ARG A 639 26.59 -32.88 8.17
CA ARG A 639 26.27 -32.28 9.49
C ARG A 639 26.67 -30.80 9.63
N ARG A 640 27.66 -30.30 8.87
CA ARG A 640 27.99 -28.86 8.87
C ARG A 640 26.98 -28.07 8.05
N LEU A 641 26.64 -28.54 6.86
CA LEU A 641 25.69 -27.90 5.95
C LEU A 641 24.29 -27.80 6.59
N LEU A 642 23.83 -28.87 7.27
CA LEU A 642 22.56 -28.87 8.01
C LEU A 642 22.51 -27.77 9.09
N ASN A 643 23.57 -27.67 9.90
CA ASN A 643 23.69 -26.62 10.92
C ASN A 643 23.76 -25.20 10.32
N GLN A 644 24.24 -25.04 9.08
CA GLN A 644 24.30 -23.74 8.40
C GLN A 644 22.94 -23.34 7.80
N ALA A 645 22.15 -24.31 7.34
CA ALA A 645 20.82 -24.10 6.76
C ALA A 645 19.67 -24.20 7.80
N GLY A 646 19.96 -24.26 9.10
CA GLY A 646 18.96 -24.37 10.16
C GLY A 646 18.14 -25.67 10.14
N ALA A 647 18.62 -26.72 9.45
CA ALA A 647 17.87 -27.96 9.28
C ALA A 647 17.77 -28.73 10.60
N ALA A 648 16.56 -28.78 11.15
CA ALA A 648 16.25 -29.39 12.45
C ALA A 648 14.92 -30.15 12.39
N VAL A 649 14.65 -30.96 13.43
CA VAL A 649 13.33 -31.57 13.63
C VAL A 649 12.34 -30.44 13.92
N PRO A 650 11.21 -30.31 13.19
CA PRO A 650 10.23 -29.26 13.43
C PRO A 650 9.45 -29.50 14.71
N GLN A 651 8.89 -28.42 15.26
CA GLN A 651 7.96 -28.47 16.38
C GLN A 651 6.53 -28.38 15.84
N GLN A 652 5.64 -29.21 16.36
CA GLN A 652 4.20 -29.08 16.14
C GLN A 652 3.64 -28.05 17.12
N LEU A 653 2.68 -27.25 16.65
CA LEU A 653 1.91 -26.33 17.48
C LEU A 653 1.12 -27.08 18.57
N PRO A 654 0.69 -26.41 19.66
CA PRO A 654 -0.08 -27.07 20.72
C PRO A 654 -1.35 -27.75 20.19
N PRO A 655 -1.65 -29.00 20.60
CA PRO A 655 -2.68 -29.80 19.96
C PRO A 655 -4.09 -29.24 20.23
N ALA A 656 -4.94 -29.26 19.20
CA ALA A 656 -6.26 -28.67 19.24
C ALA A 656 -7.27 -29.51 20.08
N PRO A 657 -8.30 -28.89 20.70
CA PRO A 657 -9.33 -29.62 21.42
C PRO A 657 -10.10 -30.57 20.50
N ALA A 658 -10.24 -31.84 20.89
CA ALA A 658 -10.83 -32.89 20.04
C ALA A 658 -12.25 -32.57 19.52
N ALA A 659 -13.04 -31.78 20.24
CA ALA A 659 -14.35 -31.32 19.75
C ALA A 659 -14.25 -30.26 18.64
N LYS A 660 -13.24 -29.37 18.69
CA LYS A 660 -12.92 -28.41 17.61
C LYS A 660 -12.41 -29.15 16.37
N VAL A 661 -11.60 -30.20 16.58
CA VAL A 661 -11.14 -31.12 15.51
C VAL A 661 -12.32 -31.83 14.83
N ALA A 662 -13.24 -32.42 15.60
CA ALA A 662 -14.41 -33.13 15.05
C ALA A 662 -15.40 -32.21 14.32
N LEU A 663 -15.57 -30.97 14.80
CA LEU A 663 -16.29 -29.92 14.05
C LEU A 663 -15.60 -29.59 12.73
N GLY A 664 -14.27 -29.44 12.74
CA GLY A 664 -13.46 -29.19 11.55
C GLY A 664 -13.52 -30.31 10.51
N GLU A 665 -13.37 -31.56 10.94
CA GLU A 665 -13.54 -32.76 10.12
C GLU A 665 -14.91 -32.74 9.42
N ALA A 666 -15.96 -32.59 10.22
CA ALA A 666 -17.34 -32.57 9.74
C ALA A 666 -17.65 -31.40 8.78
N LEU A 667 -16.86 -30.32 8.76
CA LEU A 667 -17.01 -29.19 7.83
C LEU A 667 -16.09 -29.30 6.60
N PHE A 668 -14.89 -29.88 6.74
CA PHE A 668 -13.91 -30.03 5.67
C PHE A 668 -14.39 -30.97 4.55
N TRP A 669 -15.16 -32.00 4.91
CA TRP A 669 -15.73 -32.99 4.00
C TRP A 669 -17.10 -32.60 3.40
N ASP A 670 -17.79 -31.59 3.95
CA ASP A 670 -19.20 -31.30 3.64
C ASP A 670 -19.36 -30.11 2.66
N PRO A 671 -20.02 -30.31 1.49
CA PRO A 671 -20.24 -29.22 0.53
C PRO A 671 -21.15 -28.09 1.02
N ILE A 672 -21.74 -28.18 2.22
CA ILE A 672 -22.64 -27.17 2.81
C ILE A 672 -22.07 -25.74 2.78
N LEU A 673 -20.74 -25.61 2.90
CA LEU A 673 -20.00 -24.34 2.87
C LEU A 673 -19.95 -23.68 1.48
N SER A 674 -20.12 -24.46 0.40
CA SER A 674 -20.10 -23.94 -0.97
C SER A 674 -21.46 -23.41 -1.40
N GLY A 675 -21.50 -22.31 -2.15
CA GLY A 675 -22.74 -21.68 -2.58
C GLY A 675 -23.63 -22.60 -3.43
N ASN A 676 -23.02 -23.41 -4.29
CA ASN A 676 -23.70 -24.40 -5.14
C ASN A 676 -23.91 -25.78 -4.47
N GLN A 677 -23.30 -26.06 -3.32
CA GLN A 677 -23.36 -27.37 -2.64
C GLN A 677 -22.78 -28.54 -3.48
N ASP A 678 -21.83 -28.25 -4.38
CA ASP A 678 -21.18 -29.19 -5.31
C ASP A 678 -19.65 -29.32 -5.10
N ILE A 679 -19.11 -28.69 -4.04
CA ILE A 679 -17.69 -28.70 -3.69
C ILE A 679 -17.49 -28.49 -2.18
N ALA A 680 -16.49 -29.16 -1.59
CA ALA A 680 -16.03 -29.00 -0.21
C ALA A 680 -14.51 -28.75 -0.18
N CYS A 681 -13.94 -28.45 0.98
CA CYS A 681 -12.48 -28.24 1.09
C CYS A 681 -11.69 -29.46 0.60
N VAL A 682 -12.15 -30.66 0.94
CA VAL A 682 -11.54 -31.93 0.52
C VAL A 682 -11.60 -32.21 -0.99
N THR A 683 -12.44 -31.53 -1.75
CA THR A 683 -12.56 -31.75 -3.20
C THR A 683 -11.28 -31.37 -3.95
N CYS A 684 -10.61 -30.31 -3.50
CA CYS A 684 -9.31 -29.86 -4.01
C CYS A 684 -8.13 -30.21 -3.09
N HIS A 685 -8.39 -30.76 -1.90
CA HIS A 685 -7.40 -31.19 -0.91
C HIS A 685 -7.61 -32.64 -0.50
N GLN A 686 -7.56 -33.54 -1.48
CA GLN A 686 -8.06 -34.90 -1.38
C GLN A 686 -6.98 -35.87 -0.83
N PRO A 687 -7.24 -36.58 0.27
CA PRO A 687 -6.40 -37.67 0.78
C PRO A 687 -5.85 -38.66 -0.26
N LEU A 688 -6.65 -39.05 -1.26
CA LEU A 688 -6.21 -39.96 -2.35
C LEU A 688 -5.17 -39.35 -3.30
N PHE A 689 -5.06 -38.02 -3.35
CA PHE A 689 -4.10 -37.27 -4.16
C PHE A 689 -3.11 -36.49 -3.28
N ALA A 690 -2.67 -37.13 -2.19
CA ALA A 690 -1.69 -36.60 -1.24
C ALA A 690 -2.07 -35.21 -0.68
N THR A 691 -3.35 -34.99 -0.40
CA THR A 691 -3.94 -33.74 0.12
C THR A 691 -3.90 -32.54 -0.82
N GLY A 692 -3.57 -32.74 -2.10
CA GLY A 692 -3.85 -31.80 -3.19
C GLY A 692 -5.02 -32.27 -4.05
N ASP A 693 -5.19 -31.64 -5.22
CA ASP A 693 -6.25 -31.99 -6.18
C ASP A 693 -5.83 -33.16 -7.10
N GLY A 694 -4.55 -33.20 -7.47
CA GLY A 694 -4.04 -34.10 -8.52
C GLY A 694 -4.23 -33.56 -9.95
N LEU A 695 -4.97 -32.45 -10.11
CA LEU A 695 -4.95 -31.60 -11.29
C LEU A 695 -3.83 -30.54 -11.21
N SER A 696 -3.33 -30.07 -12.36
CA SER A 696 -2.41 -28.92 -12.40
C SER A 696 -3.10 -27.64 -11.90
N LEU A 697 -4.30 -27.37 -12.43
CA LEU A 697 -5.19 -26.27 -12.02
C LEU A 697 -6.55 -26.86 -11.64
N SER A 698 -7.11 -26.41 -10.51
CA SER A 698 -8.30 -26.98 -9.90
C SER A 698 -9.62 -26.55 -10.56
N ILE A 699 -10.69 -27.31 -10.33
CA ILE A 699 -12.05 -27.01 -10.79
C ILE A 699 -12.95 -26.77 -9.57
N GLY A 700 -13.45 -25.54 -9.44
CA GLY A 700 -14.34 -25.10 -8.36
C GLY A 700 -15.78 -25.59 -8.52
N THR A 701 -16.74 -24.70 -8.21
CA THR A 701 -18.17 -24.95 -8.37
C THR A 701 -18.56 -25.33 -9.80
N GLY A 702 -19.59 -26.15 -9.97
CA GLY A 702 -20.04 -26.64 -11.28
C GLY A 702 -19.13 -27.72 -11.89
N GLY A 703 -18.16 -28.24 -11.15
CA GLY A 703 -17.43 -29.46 -11.49
C GLY A 703 -18.10 -30.72 -10.93
N GLN A 704 -17.93 -31.86 -11.60
CA GLN A 704 -18.35 -33.18 -11.12
C GLN A 704 -17.17 -34.16 -11.13
N GLY A 705 -17.06 -35.00 -10.09
CA GLY A 705 -15.96 -35.95 -9.87
C GLY A 705 -14.81 -35.36 -9.04
N LEU A 706 -13.77 -36.16 -8.81
CA LEU A 706 -12.59 -35.80 -8.00
C LEU A 706 -11.29 -35.91 -8.80
N GLY A 707 -10.34 -35.01 -8.53
CA GLY A 707 -9.00 -34.99 -9.12
C GLY A 707 -8.95 -35.19 -10.63
N PRO A 708 -8.08 -36.06 -11.17
CA PRO A 708 -7.99 -36.34 -12.61
C PRO A 708 -9.28 -36.77 -13.32
N GLU A 709 -10.32 -37.19 -12.58
CA GLU A 709 -11.63 -37.49 -13.17
C GLU A 709 -12.61 -36.30 -13.11
N ARG A 710 -12.32 -35.25 -12.33
CA ARG A 710 -13.15 -34.05 -12.17
C ARG A 710 -13.26 -33.28 -13.49
N LYS A 711 -14.48 -32.91 -13.88
CA LYS A 711 -14.79 -32.23 -15.14
C LYS A 711 -15.79 -31.10 -14.91
N LEU A 712 -15.60 -29.97 -15.60
CA LEU A 712 -16.58 -28.89 -15.68
C LEU A 712 -17.87 -29.41 -16.36
N LEU A 713 -19.02 -29.13 -15.75
CA LEU A 713 -20.33 -29.43 -16.35
C LEU A 713 -20.64 -28.42 -17.48
N PRO A 714 -21.40 -28.79 -18.53
CA PRO A 714 -21.78 -27.87 -19.63
C PRO A 714 -22.60 -26.64 -19.21
N THR A 715 -23.05 -26.59 -17.95
CA THR A 715 -23.78 -25.47 -17.34
C THR A 715 -22.90 -24.58 -16.46
N ALA A 716 -21.63 -24.93 -16.25
CA ALA A 716 -20.67 -24.12 -15.52
C ALA A 716 -20.39 -22.79 -16.27
N ARG A 717 -20.09 -21.75 -15.52
CA ARG A 717 -19.68 -20.42 -16.04
C ARG A 717 -18.23 -20.08 -15.70
N GLN A 718 -17.48 -21.08 -15.27
CA GLN A 718 -16.25 -20.96 -14.51
C GLN A 718 -15.02 -21.27 -15.39
N LEU A 719 -13.95 -20.50 -15.18
CA LEU A 719 -12.58 -20.79 -15.63
C LEU A 719 -11.86 -21.71 -14.62
N LEU A 720 -10.78 -22.37 -15.04
CA LEU A 720 -9.92 -23.10 -14.09
C LEU A 720 -9.42 -22.17 -12.98
N ILE A 721 -9.33 -22.68 -11.74
CA ILE A 721 -8.74 -21.93 -10.62
C ILE A 721 -7.28 -21.61 -11.02
N PRO A 722 -6.85 -20.33 -11.09
CA PRO A 722 -5.58 -19.96 -11.72
C PRO A 722 -4.29 -20.52 -11.11
N ARG A 723 -4.39 -21.23 -9.97
CA ARG A 723 -3.26 -21.82 -9.26
C ARG A 723 -3.55 -23.26 -8.87
N ASN A 724 -2.48 -24.02 -8.70
CA ASN A 724 -2.47 -25.37 -8.17
C ASN A 724 -2.90 -25.36 -6.70
N ALA A 725 -3.80 -26.27 -6.31
CA ALA A 725 -4.15 -26.48 -4.90
C ALA A 725 -2.97 -27.12 -4.15
N SER A 726 -2.31 -26.34 -3.29
CA SER A 726 -1.19 -26.81 -2.48
C SER A 726 -1.60 -27.99 -1.58
N PRO A 727 -0.71 -28.98 -1.34
CA PRO A 727 -0.96 -29.99 -0.32
C PRO A 727 -1.03 -29.35 1.07
N ILE A 728 -1.98 -29.80 1.89
CA ILE A 728 -2.20 -29.31 3.26
C ILE A 728 -1.45 -30.13 4.33
N PHE A 729 -0.37 -30.80 3.93
CA PHE A 729 0.51 -31.49 4.87
C PHE A 729 1.22 -30.52 5.80
N ASN A 730 1.33 -30.90 7.08
CA ASN A 730 2.20 -30.26 8.07
C ASN A 730 1.89 -28.77 8.33
N LEU A 731 0.66 -28.30 8.06
CA LEU A 731 0.25 -26.93 8.38
C LEU A 731 0.28 -26.64 9.90
N GLY A 732 0.22 -27.67 10.74
CA GLY A 732 0.33 -27.57 12.21
C GLY A 732 1.74 -27.41 12.76
N LEU A 733 2.74 -27.05 11.96
CA LEU A 733 4.12 -26.84 12.41
C LEU A 733 4.44 -25.37 12.69
N GLU A 734 5.35 -25.13 13.64
CA GLU A 734 5.90 -23.81 13.95
C GLU A 734 6.58 -23.20 12.71
N GLY A 735 6.28 -21.93 12.39
CA GLY A 735 6.75 -21.23 11.19
C GLY A 735 5.77 -21.26 9.99
N MET A 736 4.57 -21.84 10.15
CA MET A 736 3.52 -21.84 9.12
C MET A 736 2.70 -20.53 9.08
N ASP A 737 3.39 -19.39 9.12
CA ASP A 737 2.80 -18.06 9.33
C ASP A 737 2.42 -17.32 8.03
N VAL A 738 2.68 -17.93 6.87
CA VAL A 738 2.47 -17.36 5.53
C VAL A 738 1.76 -18.37 4.63
N LEU A 739 0.54 -18.05 4.18
CA LEU A 739 -0.37 -18.94 3.48
C LEU A 739 -0.70 -18.44 2.05
N PHE A 740 -1.32 -19.32 1.24
CA PHE A 740 -1.43 -19.20 -0.23
C PHE A 740 -0.06 -19.15 -0.95
N TRP A 741 -0.06 -18.91 -2.27
CA TRP A 741 1.14 -18.83 -3.12
C TRP A 741 1.68 -17.39 -3.26
N ASP A 742 0.82 -16.39 -3.18
CA ASP A 742 1.11 -14.95 -3.16
C ASP A 742 1.43 -14.43 -1.75
N GLY A 743 1.20 -15.26 -0.72
CA GLY A 743 1.37 -14.85 0.67
C GLY A 743 0.29 -13.91 1.17
N ARG A 744 -0.87 -13.81 0.49
CA ARG A 744 -1.94 -12.88 0.88
C ARG A 744 -2.62 -13.18 2.21
N VAL A 745 -2.14 -14.16 2.98
CA VAL A 745 -2.49 -14.34 4.39
C VAL A 745 -1.20 -14.51 5.17
N GLN A 746 -0.89 -13.55 6.03
CA GLN A 746 0.32 -13.48 6.84
C GLN A 746 -0.01 -13.14 8.29
N GLY A 747 0.66 -13.77 9.26
CA GLY A 747 0.63 -13.30 10.66
C GLY A 747 0.88 -14.40 11.68
N THR A 748 1.49 -14.02 12.81
CA THR A 748 1.93 -14.94 13.87
C THR A 748 1.02 -14.96 15.10
N VAL A 749 0.02 -14.06 15.18
CA VAL A 749 -0.87 -13.91 16.35
C VAL A 749 -2.31 -13.60 15.97
N ALA A 750 -3.25 -14.10 16.79
CA ALA A 750 -4.71 -14.12 16.60
C ALA A 750 -5.44 -12.76 16.42
N THR A 751 -4.70 -11.66 16.42
CA THR A 751 -5.24 -10.28 16.45
C THR A 751 -4.71 -9.39 15.33
N THR A 752 -3.72 -9.84 14.55
CA THR A 752 -3.08 -9.05 13.49
C THR A 752 -2.66 -9.96 12.34
N PHE A 753 -3.61 -10.28 11.45
CA PHE A 753 -3.33 -10.97 10.19
C PHE A 753 -3.45 -9.97 9.02
N ASP A 754 -2.41 -9.88 8.20
CA ASP A 754 -2.43 -9.22 6.91
C ASP A 754 -3.18 -10.13 5.91
N THR A 755 -4.35 -9.69 5.44
CA THR A 755 -5.27 -10.47 4.58
C THR A 755 -6.12 -9.56 3.67
N PRO A 756 -6.70 -10.05 2.55
CA PRO A 756 -7.47 -9.22 1.61
C PRO A 756 -8.84 -8.76 2.14
N ALA A 757 -9.19 -9.12 3.38
CA ALA A 757 -10.37 -8.64 4.07
C ALA A 757 -10.07 -7.43 4.99
N ASN A 758 -8.81 -7.13 5.31
CA ASN A 758 -8.43 -6.09 6.28
C ASN A 758 -9.34 -6.14 7.54
N ASP A 759 -9.97 -5.02 7.89
CA ASP A 759 -10.82 -4.84 9.08
C ASP A 759 -12.23 -5.47 8.98
N ASP A 760 -12.53 -6.15 7.87
CA ASP A 760 -13.65 -7.09 7.77
C ASP A 760 -13.27 -8.49 8.30
N LEU A 761 -11.97 -8.82 8.44
CA LEU A 761 -11.54 -10.09 9.03
C LEU A 761 -11.94 -10.16 10.52
N PRO A 762 -12.71 -11.17 10.96
CA PRO A 762 -13.14 -11.29 12.35
C PRO A 762 -11.97 -11.60 13.31
N PHE A 763 -12.01 -10.98 14.49
CA PHE A 763 -11.12 -11.31 15.61
C PHE A 763 -11.38 -12.73 16.15
N GLY A 764 -10.37 -13.34 16.78
CA GLY A 764 -10.52 -14.65 17.43
C GLY A 764 -10.17 -15.85 16.55
N LEU A 765 -9.50 -15.63 15.41
CA LEU A 765 -8.89 -16.67 14.59
C LEU A 765 -7.61 -17.20 15.28
N ASP A 766 -7.52 -18.51 15.53
CA ASP A 766 -6.47 -19.12 16.36
C ASP A 766 -5.06 -18.94 15.76
N ASN A 767 -4.93 -18.89 14.43
CA ASN A 767 -3.67 -18.86 13.68
C ASN A 767 -3.90 -18.53 12.18
N ALA A 768 -2.82 -18.41 11.40
CA ALA A 768 -2.87 -18.08 9.98
C ALA A 768 -3.57 -19.15 9.10
N ILE A 769 -3.68 -20.41 9.56
CA ILE A 769 -4.43 -21.47 8.87
C ILE A 769 -5.95 -21.20 9.03
N ALA A 770 -6.39 -20.73 10.19
CA ALA A 770 -7.76 -20.26 10.38
C ALA A 770 -8.03 -19.03 9.52
N ALA A 771 -7.13 -18.04 9.50
CA ALA A 771 -7.26 -16.88 8.61
C ALA A 771 -7.34 -17.30 7.12
N GLN A 772 -6.56 -18.29 6.68
CA GLN A 772 -6.63 -18.83 5.32
C GLN A 772 -8.00 -19.45 5.00
N ALA A 773 -8.59 -20.20 5.94
CA ALA A 773 -9.86 -20.89 5.76
C ALA A 773 -11.06 -19.95 5.55
N MET A 774 -10.92 -18.65 5.84
CA MET A 774 -11.93 -17.63 5.57
C MET A 774 -12.22 -17.40 4.08
N PHE A 775 -11.25 -17.65 3.19
CA PHE A 775 -11.27 -17.13 1.80
C PHE A 775 -11.78 -18.08 0.69
N PRO A 776 -11.57 -19.41 0.71
CA PRO A 776 -12.08 -20.29 -0.37
C PRO A 776 -13.61 -20.27 -0.51
N VAL A 777 -14.32 -20.05 0.61
CA VAL A 777 -15.79 -19.97 0.67
C VAL A 777 -16.39 -18.69 0.08
N THR A 778 -15.59 -17.63 -0.05
CA THR A 778 -16.01 -16.33 -0.61
C THR A 778 -15.53 -16.13 -2.06
N SER A 779 -14.53 -16.90 -2.49
CA SER A 779 -14.00 -16.92 -3.86
C SER A 779 -15.01 -17.54 -4.84
N ARG A 780 -15.33 -16.80 -5.92
CA ARG A 780 -16.30 -17.23 -6.94
C ARG A 780 -15.83 -18.45 -7.73
N ASP A 781 -14.52 -18.52 -7.98
CA ASP A 781 -13.88 -19.57 -8.76
C ASP A 781 -13.59 -20.82 -7.90
N GLU A 782 -13.72 -20.75 -6.58
CA GLU A 782 -13.49 -21.88 -5.68
C GLU A 782 -14.82 -22.47 -5.20
N MET A 783 -15.39 -21.97 -4.09
CA MET A 783 -16.58 -22.57 -3.48
C MET A 783 -17.85 -21.71 -3.55
N ARG A 784 -17.76 -20.40 -3.82
CA ARG A 784 -18.94 -19.51 -3.75
C ARG A 784 -19.84 -19.56 -4.99
N GLY A 785 -19.25 -19.65 -6.18
CA GLY A 785 -19.94 -19.60 -7.47
C GLY A 785 -20.25 -18.19 -8.01
N HIS A 786 -20.47 -18.13 -9.33
CA HIS A 786 -20.71 -16.88 -10.08
C HIS A 786 -22.17 -16.41 -10.03
N ARG A 787 -22.40 -15.10 -10.24
CA ARG A 787 -23.74 -14.48 -10.26
C ARG A 787 -24.74 -15.26 -11.13
N GLY A 788 -25.81 -15.73 -10.50
CA GLY A 788 -26.88 -16.49 -11.15
C GLY A 788 -26.65 -17.99 -11.28
N SER A 789 -25.64 -18.56 -10.59
CA SER A 789 -25.54 -20.00 -10.40
C SER A 789 -26.70 -20.55 -9.54
N ARG A 790 -26.80 -21.88 -9.51
CA ARG A 790 -27.79 -22.64 -8.76
C ARG A 790 -27.09 -23.75 -7.98
N ASP A 791 -27.72 -24.21 -6.91
CA ASP A 791 -27.26 -25.38 -6.18
C ASP A 791 -27.62 -26.71 -6.87
N ILE A 792 -27.15 -27.83 -6.30
CA ILE A 792 -27.43 -29.18 -6.80
C ILE A 792 -28.92 -29.57 -6.79
N PHE A 793 -29.76 -28.86 -6.03
CA PHE A 793 -31.22 -29.04 -6.01
C PHE A 793 -31.91 -28.20 -7.09
N GLY A 794 -31.17 -27.29 -7.74
CA GLY A 794 -31.65 -26.37 -8.75
C GLY A 794 -32.19 -25.07 -8.17
N GLU A 795 -32.05 -24.79 -6.87
CA GLU A 795 -32.45 -23.53 -6.28
C GLU A 795 -31.39 -22.44 -6.48
N ARG A 796 -31.76 -21.17 -6.23
CA ARG A 796 -30.88 -20.02 -6.48
C ARG A 796 -29.82 -19.93 -5.38
N ASN A 797 -28.55 -20.06 -5.73
CA ASN A 797 -27.43 -19.80 -4.82
C ASN A 797 -27.55 -18.36 -4.26
N PRO A 798 -27.68 -18.17 -2.92
CA PRO A 798 -27.83 -16.85 -2.32
C PRO A 798 -26.52 -16.07 -2.29
N PHE A 799 -25.42 -16.73 -1.90
CA PHE A 799 -24.08 -16.14 -1.75
C PHE A 799 -23.56 -15.52 -3.06
N ALA A 800 -23.93 -16.14 -4.19
CA ALA A 800 -23.54 -15.71 -5.53
C ALA A 800 -24.00 -14.28 -5.88
N SER A 801 -25.06 -13.75 -5.24
CA SER A 801 -25.57 -12.39 -5.53
C SER A 801 -25.02 -11.26 -4.66
N ILE A 802 -24.27 -11.58 -3.61
CA ILE A 802 -23.58 -10.58 -2.77
C ILE A 802 -22.48 -9.90 -3.61
N ASN A 803 -21.99 -8.71 -3.23
CA ASN A 803 -20.77 -8.14 -3.83
C ASN A 803 -19.52 -8.92 -3.40
N ASP A 804 -18.35 -8.57 -3.93
CA ASP A 804 -17.14 -9.38 -3.79
C ASP A 804 -16.18 -8.90 -2.69
N HIS A 805 -16.35 -7.65 -2.24
CA HIS A 805 -15.68 -7.07 -1.08
C HIS A 805 -16.51 -7.21 0.22
N GLN A 806 -17.75 -7.72 0.13
CA GLN A 806 -18.66 -7.88 1.28
C GLN A 806 -18.43 -9.23 2.00
N TRP A 807 -17.20 -9.50 2.43
CA TRP A 807 -16.80 -10.79 3.03
C TRP A 807 -17.69 -11.18 4.24
N PRO A 808 -18.01 -10.29 5.20
CA PRO A 808 -18.85 -10.62 6.36
C PRO A 808 -20.24 -11.09 5.97
N ALA A 809 -20.86 -10.48 4.96
CA ALA A 809 -22.20 -10.86 4.51
C ALA A 809 -22.22 -12.27 3.85
N ILE A 810 -21.12 -12.69 3.22
CA ILE A 810 -20.99 -14.05 2.69
C ILE A 810 -20.82 -15.04 3.85
N TRP A 811 -19.98 -14.72 4.83
CA TRP A 811 -19.74 -15.53 6.02
C TRP A 811 -20.99 -15.70 6.89
N ASP A 812 -21.75 -14.64 7.12
CA ASP A 812 -23.02 -14.68 7.87
C ASP A 812 -24.08 -15.55 7.16
N GLU A 813 -24.23 -15.43 5.84
CA GLU A 813 -25.15 -16.29 5.06
C GLU A 813 -24.73 -17.77 5.09
N ILE A 814 -23.42 -18.08 5.12
CA ILE A 814 -22.93 -19.45 5.33
C ILE A 814 -23.26 -19.92 6.76
N MET A 815 -23.05 -19.09 7.78
CA MET A 815 -23.36 -19.44 9.18
C MET A 815 -24.86 -19.66 9.38
N ILE A 816 -25.72 -18.80 8.83
CA ILE A 816 -27.18 -18.96 8.82
C ILE A 816 -27.53 -20.34 8.24
N ARG A 817 -26.95 -20.71 7.09
CA ARG A 817 -27.18 -22.02 6.45
C ARG A 817 -26.72 -23.17 7.34
N VAL A 818 -25.47 -23.18 7.80
CA VAL A 818 -24.88 -24.28 8.57
C VAL A 818 -25.63 -24.49 9.89
N LEU A 819 -26.01 -23.41 10.58
CA LEU A 819 -26.75 -23.48 11.85
C LEU A 819 -28.22 -23.93 11.68
N THR A 820 -28.75 -24.11 10.47
CA THR A 820 -30.05 -24.79 10.29
C THR A 820 -29.99 -26.30 10.55
N ILE A 821 -28.80 -26.91 10.54
CA ILE A 821 -28.59 -28.36 10.67
C ILE A 821 -28.35 -28.70 12.15
N PRO A 822 -29.22 -29.50 12.81
CA PRO A 822 -29.08 -29.80 14.24
C PRO A 822 -27.76 -30.47 14.61
N ALA A 823 -27.23 -31.34 13.74
CA ALA A 823 -25.94 -32.00 13.98
C ALA A 823 -24.76 -31.01 14.04
N TYR A 824 -24.79 -29.91 13.27
CA TYR A 824 -23.79 -28.85 13.43
C TYR A 824 -24.01 -28.03 14.70
N GLN A 825 -25.26 -27.77 15.12
CA GLN A 825 -25.53 -27.12 16.41
C GLN A 825 -24.92 -27.93 17.58
N GLU A 826 -25.01 -29.26 17.55
CA GLU A 826 -24.39 -30.15 18.53
C GLU A 826 -22.85 -30.10 18.47
N LEU A 827 -22.25 -30.12 17.27
CA LEU A 827 -20.79 -30.02 17.09
C LEU A 827 -20.23 -28.66 17.54
N PHE A 828 -20.91 -27.54 17.22
CA PHE A 828 -20.52 -26.21 17.71
C PHE A 828 -20.65 -26.11 19.23
N ALA A 829 -21.75 -26.60 19.82
CA ALA A 829 -21.93 -26.58 21.28
C ALA A 829 -20.89 -27.45 22.02
N ALA A 830 -20.35 -28.48 21.36
CA ALA A 830 -19.24 -29.29 21.90
C ALA A 830 -17.87 -28.59 21.74
N ALA A 831 -17.64 -27.87 20.63
CA ALA A 831 -16.39 -27.18 20.35
C ALA A 831 -16.24 -25.82 21.07
N TYR A 832 -17.34 -25.11 21.28
CA TYR A 832 -17.43 -23.76 21.85
C TYR A 832 -18.54 -23.68 22.90
N PRO A 833 -18.45 -24.43 24.03
CA PRO A 833 -19.54 -24.56 25.01
C PRO A 833 -19.91 -23.23 25.71
N ASP A 834 -19.01 -22.25 25.68
CA ASP A 834 -19.21 -20.92 26.28
C ASP A 834 -19.81 -19.88 25.31
N ILE A 835 -20.00 -20.21 24.01
CA ILE A 835 -20.56 -19.31 23.00
C ILE A 835 -22.01 -19.72 22.65
N PRO A 836 -23.02 -18.86 22.86
CA PRO A 836 -24.40 -19.14 22.45
C PRO A 836 -24.54 -19.34 20.93
N LEU A 837 -25.44 -20.24 20.50
CA LEU A 837 -25.63 -20.56 19.07
C LEU A 837 -25.95 -19.34 18.19
N GLY A 838 -26.58 -18.29 18.72
CA GLY A 838 -26.86 -17.04 17.99
C GLY A 838 -25.70 -16.04 17.95
N GLU A 839 -24.64 -16.28 18.72
CA GLU A 839 -23.42 -15.47 18.78
C GLU A 839 -22.27 -16.10 17.97
N LEU A 840 -22.42 -17.36 17.54
CA LEU A 840 -21.48 -18.02 16.62
C LEU A 840 -21.37 -17.30 15.27
N ARG A 841 -20.15 -17.12 14.79
CA ARG A 841 -19.77 -16.53 13.50
C ARG A 841 -18.72 -17.40 12.81
N PHE A 842 -18.27 -17.00 11.61
CA PHE A 842 -17.54 -17.87 10.71
C PHE A 842 -16.10 -18.16 11.16
N GLU A 843 -15.50 -17.35 12.04
CA GLU A 843 -14.21 -17.67 12.66
C GLU A 843 -14.26 -18.97 13.48
N GLN A 844 -15.42 -19.36 14.04
CA GLN A 844 -15.55 -20.68 14.68
C GLN A 844 -15.55 -21.85 13.68
N VAL A 845 -16.03 -21.65 12.44
CA VAL A 845 -15.85 -22.59 11.32
C VAL A 845 -14.38 -22.68 10.95
N ALA A 846 -13.74 -21.53 10.71
CA ALA A 846 -12.36 -21.44 10.26
C ALA A 846 -11.36 -22.03 11.27
N ASN A 847 -11.56 -21.76 12.57
CA ASN A 847 -10.82 -22.37 13.67
C ASN A 847 -11.04 -23.89 13.76
N GLY A 848 -12.25 -24.37 13.46
CA GLY A 848 -12.54 -25.80 13.33
C GLY A 848 -11.73 -26.43 12.19
N LEU A 849 -11.84 -25.87 10.98
CA LEU A 849 -11.11 -26.31 9.79
C LEU A 849 -9.59 -26.28 10.01
N ALA A 850 -9.05 -25.26 10.68
CA ALA A 850 -7.64 -25.20 11.04
C ALA A 850 -7.24 -26.33 12.00
N ALA A 851 -7.98 -26.52 13.09
CA ALA A 851 -7.73 -27.58 14.07
C ALA A 851 -7.70 -28.98 13.41
N TYR A 852 -8.66 -29.29 12.54
CA TYR A 852 -8.68 -30.56 11.80
C TYR A 852 -7.44 -30.72 10.90
N GLN A 853 -7.12 -29.71 10.09
CA GLN A 853 -5.99 -29.79 9.18
C GLN A 853 -4.64 -29.95 9.92
N MET A 854 -4.49 -29.26 11.05
CA MET A 854 -3.28 -29.29 11.88
C MET A 854 -3.06 -30.65 12.55
N GLU A 855 -4.10 -31.27 13.12
CA GLU A 855 -3.98 -32.59 13.77
C GLU A 855 -3.88 -33.73 12.76
N THR A 856 -4.72 -33.72 11.71
CA THR A 856 -4.91 -34.88 10.83
C THR A 856 -3.83 -35.03 9.76
N PHE A 857 -3.20 -33.93 9.31
CA PHE A 857 -2.24 -33.96 8.19
C PHE A 857 -0.79 -33.62 8.59
N THR A 858 -0.46 -33.63 9.88
CA THR A 858 0.93 -33.45 10.38
C THR A 858 1.63 -34.81 10.53
N PHE A 859 2.74 -35.00 9.80
CA PHE A 859 3.46 -36.27 9.70
C PHE A 859 4.97 -36.07 9.87
N LEU A 860 5.51 -36.53 11.01
CA LEU A 860 6.92 -36.34 11.42
C LEU A 860 7.70 -37.67 11.57
N ASP A 861 7.26 -38.72 10.88
CA ASP A 861 7.85 -40.06 10.88
C ASP A 861 8.70 -40.37 9.63
N SER A 862 9.00 -39.37 8.80
CA SER A 862 9.73 -39.56 7.54
C SER A 862 11.14 -40.15 7.76
N PRO A 863 11.73 -40.82 6.76
CA PRO A 863 13.14 -41.22 6.80
C PRO A 863 14.08 -40.05 7.16
N TRP A 864 13.80 -38.85 6.68
CA TRP A 864 14.56 -37.64 7.00
C TRP A 864 14.41 -37.19 8.47
N ASP A 865 13.20 -37.22 9.02
CA ASP A 865 12.96 -36.86 10.43
C ASP A 865 13.70 -37.81 11.37
N ARG A 866 13.67 -39.12 11.10
CA ARG A 866 14.45 -40.10 11.87
C ARG A 866 15.95 -39.87 11.74
N TYR A 867 16.45 -39.46 10.57
CA TYR A 867 17.85 -39.08 10.38
C TYR A 867 18.25 -37.86 11.22
N LEU A 868 17.41 -36.81 11.25
CA LEU A 868 17.62 -35.62 12.09
C LEU A 868 17.54 -35.95 13.60
N GLN A 869 16.69 -36.90 13.99
CA GLN A 869 16.63 -37.46 15.36
C GLN A 869 17.84 -38.36 15.71
N GLY A 870 18.70 -38.68 14.74
CA GLY A 870 19.99 -39.36 14.96
C GLY A 870 20.12 -40.77 14.37
N ASP A 871 19.09 -41.31 13.71
CA ASP A 871 19.19 -42.58 12.99
C ASP A 871 19.93 -42.41 11.66
N GLU A 872 21.27 -42.50 11.69
CA GLU A 872 22.12 -42.42 10.49
C GLU A 872 21.86 -43.53 9.45
N ALA A 873 21.02 -44.54 9.76
CA ALA A 873 20.61 -45.60 8.86
C ALA A 873 19.20 -45.39 8.25
N ALA A 874 18.43 -44.40 8.72
CA ALA A 874 17.08 -44.13 8.22
C ALA A 874 17.03 -43.78 6.72
N ILE A 875 18.09 -43.13 6.21
CA ILE A 875 18.24 -42.72 4.82
C ILE A 875 19.42 -43.42 4.11
N SER A 876 19.21 -43.74 2.83
CA SER A 876 20.19 -44.45 2.02
C SER A 876 21.49 -43.65 1.82
N PRO A 877 22.62 -44.30 1.45
CA PRO A 877 23.84 -43.58 1.08
C PRO A 877 23.63 -42.58 -0.07
N LEU A 878 22.72 -42.90 -1.01
CA LEU A 878 22.38 -42.03 -2.14
C LEU A 878 21.53 -40.82 -1.71
N ALA A 879 20.56 -41.02 -0.80
CA ALA A 879 19.81 -39.93 -0.17
C ALA A 879 20.72 -39.00 0.65
N ARG A 880 21.77 -39.52 1.31
CA ARG A 880 22.77 -38.69 2.00
C ARG A 880 23.63 -37.85 1.05
N GLU A 881 23.95 -38.37 -0.13
CA GLU A 881 24.62 -37.56 -1.16
C GLU A 881 23.66 -36.53 -1.76
N GLY A 882 22.39 -36.87 -1.96
CA GLY A 882 21.33 -35.93 -2.32
C GLY A 882 21.19 -34.79 -1.31
N ALA A 883 21.15 -35.09 -0.01
CA ALA A 883 21.14 -34.08 1.04
C ALA A 883 22.41 -33.21 1.00
N ARG A 884 23.59 -33.81 0.75
CA ARG A 884 24.87 -33.08 0.64
C ARG A 884 24.90 -32.11 -0.56
N LEU A 885 24.24 -32.47 -1.66
CA LEU A 885 24.03 -31.60 -2.82
C LEU A 885 23.02 -30.49 -2.50
N PHE A 886 21.84 -30.86 -1.98
CA PHE A 886 20.72 -29.96 -1.66
C PHE A 886 21.12 -28.82 -0.70
N TYR A 887 21.80 -29.17 0.39
CA TYR A 887 22.32 -28.22 1.39
C TYR A 887 23.71 -27.66 1.00
N GLY A 888 24.19 -27.90 -0.21
CA GLY A 888 25.54 -27.58 -0.67
C GLY A 888 25.59 -27.19 -2.15
N ASP A 889 26.22 -28.01 -2.98
CA ASP A 889 26.61 -27.65 -4.35
C ASP A 889 25.43 -27.36 -5.30
N ALA A 890 24.21 -27.83 -4.97
CA ALA A 890 22.99 -27.55 -5.73
C ALA A 890 22.25 -26.28 -5.28
N GLY A 891 22.62 -25.69 -4.14
CA GLY A 891 22.09 -24.41 -3.66
C GLY A 891 20.63 -24.40 -3.16
N CYS A 892 19.90 -25.51 -3.23
CA CYS A 892 18.46 -25.58 -2.96
C CYS A 892 18.06 -25.01 -1.58
N ALA A 893 18.89 -25.25 -0.56
CA ALA A 893 18.67 -24.76 0.80
C ALA A 893 18.95 -23.26 1.01
N GLN A 894 19.16 -22.47 -0.06
CA GLN A 894 19.15 -21.00 0.01
C GLN A 894 17.73 -20.48 0.28
N CYS A 895 16.70 -21.12 -0.31
CA CYS A 895 15.29 -20.85 -0.03
C CYS A 895 14.67 -21.96 0.83
N HIS A 896 14.92 -23.23 0.47
CA HIS A 896 14.36 -24.40 1.16
C HIS A 896 15.13 -24.77 2.43
N SER A 897 15.17 -23.85 3.38
CA SER A 897 15.93 -23.92 4.63
C SER A 897 15.05 -24.32 5.83
N GLY A 898 15.65 -24.41 7.03
CA GLY A 898 14.93 -24.58 8.28
C GLY A 898 14.24 -25.95 8.48
N PRO A 899 13.35 -26.06 9.48
CA PRO A 899 12.65 -27.32 9.82
C PRO A 899 11.56 -27.73 8.81
N LEU A 900 11.00 -26.74 8.08
CA LEU A 900 9.95 -26.91 7.07
C LEU A 900 10.50 -27.21 5.67
N LEU A 901 11.81 -27.03 5.45
CA LEU A 901 12.44 -26.93 4.13
C LEU A 901 11.79 -25.81 3.29
N SER A 902 11.56 -24.67 3.94
CA SER A 902 11.08 -23.40 3.39
C SER A 902 11.42 -22.27 4.38
N ASP A 903 11.79 -21.12 3.83
CA ASP A 903 12.00 -19.84 4.52
C ASP A 903 10.75 -18.94 4.52
N MET A 904 9.66 -19.38 3.91
CA MET A 904 8.42 -18.63 3.65
C MET A 904 8.59 -17.31 2.88
N GLN A 905 9.75 -17.08 2.25
CA GLN A 905 10.01 -15.90 1.43
C GLN A 905 9.47 -16.07 0.00
N PHE A 906 9.52 -15.02 -0.80
CA PHE A 906 8.96 -14.97 -2.16
C PHE A 906 10.08 -14.91 -3.21
N TYR A 907 10.00 -15.78 -4.22
CA TYR A 907 11.00 -15.83 -5.28
C TYR A 907 10.37 -16.00 -6.66
N ASN A 908 10.81 -15.18 -7.61
CA ASN A 908 10.55 -15.44 -9.03
C ASN A 908 11.63 -16.38 -9.57
N ILE A 909 11.32 -17.67 -9.64
CA ILE A 909 12.19 -18.69 -10.23
C ILE A 909 11.93 -18.89 -11.74
N GLY A 910 11.20 -17.99 -12.41
CA GLY A 910 10.96 -18.03 -13.85
C GLY A 910 10.04 -19.16 -14.31
N VAL A 911 9.07 -19.58 -13.50
CA VAL A 911 8.08 -20.62 -13.86
C VAL A 911 7.28 -20.14 -15.09
N PRO A 912 7.08 -20.99 -16.12
CA PRO A 912 6.26 -20.58 -17.27
C PRO A 912 4.83 -20.28 -16.82
N GLN A 913 4.31 -19.14 -17.27
CA GLN A 913 2.92 -18.75 -17.05
C GLN A 913 2.04 -19.64 -17.94
N ILE A 914 1.03 -20.30 -17.39
CA ILE A 914 0.14 -21.23 -18.12
C ILE A 914 -1.30 -21.14 -17.63
N GLY A 915 -2.24 -21.48 -18.51
CA GLY A 915 -3.67 -21.39 -18.23
C GLY A 915 -4.19 -19.94 -18.19
N PRO A 916 -5.27 -19.66 -17.43
CA PRO A 916 -6.03 -18.40 -17.57
C PRO A 916 -5.37 -17.15 -16.96
N GLY A 917 -4.28 -17.29 -16.20
CA GLY A 917 -3.73 -16.21 -15.38
C GLY A 917 -4.66 -15.80 -14.22
N LYS A 918 -4.21 -14.89 -13.35
CA LYS A 918 -4.99 -14.49 -12.17
C LYS A 918 -5.66 -13.14 -12.37
N GLY A 919 -6.99 -13.13 -12.27
CA GLY A 919 -7.78 -11.92 -12.04
C GLY A 919 -7.78 -10.91 -13.19
N PHE A 920 -6.95 -9.88 -13.06
CA PHE A 920 -6.95 -8.67 -13.89
C PHE A 920 -5.68 -8.54 -14.73
N GLU A 921 -4.63 -9.21 -14.25
CA GLU A 921 -3.32 -9.39 -14.85
C GLU A 921 -3.36 -10.50 -15.93
N ALA A 922 -4.46 -11.28 -15.97
CA ALA A 922 -4.73 -12.37 -16.89
C ALA A 922 -4.43 -12.03 -18.37
N PRO A 923 -3.69 -12.86 -19.11
CA PRO A 923 -3.30 -14.25 -18.80
C PRO A 923 -2.05 -14.42 -17.93
N LEU A 924 -1.53 -13.35 -17.31
CA LEU A 924 -0.41 -13.41 -16.37
C LEU A 924 -0.92 -13.65 -14.92
N ASP A 925 -0.03 -14.15 -14.06
CA ASP A 925 -0.21 -14.18 -12.62
C ASP A 925 1.00 -13.51 -11.96
N PHE A 926 0.82 -12.26 -11.53
CA PHE A 926 1.90 -11.46 -10.94
C PHE A 926 2.37 -11.95 -9.57
N GLY A 927 1.72 -12.95 -8.96
CA GLY A 927 2.14 -13.52 -7.68
C GLY A 927 2.15 -12.47 -6.57
N ARG A 928 3.26 -12.35 -5.85
CA ARG A 928 3.44 -11.45 -4.70
C ARG A 928 3.22 -9.98 -5.04
N ALA A 929 3.60 -9.52 -6.24
CA ALA A 929 3.39 -8.13 -6.67
C ALA A 929 1.91 -7.73 -6.74
N ARG A 930 0.97 -8.69 -6.73
CA ARG A 930 -0.47 -8.43 -6.63
C ARG A 930 -0.90 -7.95 -5.24
N GLU A 931 -0.10 -8.26 -4.22
CA GLU A 931 -0.35 -7.92 -2.82
C GLU A 931 0.59 -6.79 -2.34
N THR A 932 1.82 -6.70 -2.87
CA THR A 932 2.84 -5.67 -2.51
C THR A 932 2.93 -4.49 -3.48
N GLY A 933 2.39 -4.61 -4.69
CA GLY A 933 2.37 -3.54 -5.70
C GLY A 933 3.75 -3.17 -6.26
N ASP A 934 4.79 -3.93 -5.93
CA ASP A 934 6.19 -3.65 -6.26
C ASP A 934 6.65 -4.49 -7.47
N GLU A 935 7.26 -3.86 -8.47
CA GLU A 935 7.74 -4.56 -9.67
C GLU A 935 8.86 -5.58 -9.38
N SER A 936 9.57 -5.44 -8.24
CA SER A 936 10.58 -6.40 -7.78
C SER A 936 9.99 -7.70 -7.21
N ASP A 937 8.67 -7.76 -6.98
CA ASP A 937 7.93 -8.96 -6.58
C ASP A 937 7.19 -9.64 -7.76
N LEU A 938 7.32 -9.14 -8.99
CA LEU A 938 6.59 -9.66 -10.16
C LEU A 938 6.87 -11.15 -10.39
N PHE A 939 5.82 -11.97 -10.48
CA PHE A 939 5.91 -13.43 -10.63
C PHE A 939 6.67 -14.13 -9.48
N ALA A 940 6.87 -13.46 -8.33
CA ALA A 940 7.43 -14.08 -7.15
C ALA A 940 6.33 -14.83 -6.39
N PHE A 941 6.65 -16.04 -5.92
CA PHE A 941 5.73 -16.88 -5.16
C PHE A 941 6.42 -17.44 -3.92
N ARG A 942 5.64 -17.72 -2.87
CA ARG A 942 6.13 -18.24 -1.59
C ARG A 942 6.85 -19.57 -1.77
N THR A 943 8.03 -19.72 -1.16
CA THR A 943 8.76 -21.00 -1.05
C THR A 943 7.85 -22.08 -0.43
N PRO A 944 7.46 -23.15 -1.15
CA PRO A 944 6.65 -24.20 -0.56
C PRO A 944 7.50 -25.12 0.34
N PRO A 945 6.99 -25.55 1.51
CA PRO A 945 7.59 -26.64 2.30
C PRO A 945 7.76 -27.91 1.47
N LEU A 946 8.91 -28.59 1.57
CA LEU A 946 9.22 -29.79 0.76
C LEU A 946 8.86 -31.13 1.44
N ARG A 947 8.23 -31.10 2.62
CA ARG A 947 7.79 -32.32 3.31
C ARG A 947 6.71 -33.02 2.48
N ASN A 948 6.87 -34.32 2.23
CA ASN A 948 6.05 -35.11 1.30
C ASN A 948 6.07 -34.67 -0.19
N VAL A 949 6.99 -33.81 -0.63
CA VAL A 949 6.98 -33.25 -2.01
C VAL A 949 7.03 -34.30 -3.13
N ALA A 950 7.55 -35.49 -2.88
CA ALA A 950 7.64 -36.56 -3.87
C ALA A 950 6.30 -37.24 -4.21
N ILE A 951 5.23 -36.99 -3.45
CA ILE A 951 3.88 -37.51 -3.72
C ILE A 951 2.84 -36.43 -4.04
N SER A 952 3.18 -35.14 -3.86
CA SER A 952 2.24 -34.01 -3.94
C SER A 952 2.31 -33.24 -5.27
N GLY A 953 2.39 -33.95 -6.40
CA GLY A 953 2.36 -33.33 -7.74
C GLY A 953 0.92 -33.14 -8.26
N PRO A 954 0.71 -32.31 -9.30
CA PRO A 954 1.70 -31.54 -10.07
C PRO A 954 2.37 -30.40 -9.28
N TRP A 955 3.50 -29.91 -9.77
CA TRP A 955 4.39 -28.99 -9.06
C TRP A 955 4.40 -27.56 -9.64
N MET A 956 4.84 -26.60 -8.82
CA MET A 956 4.79 -25.13 -9.02
C MET A 956 3.41 -24.49 -8.78
N HIS A 957 3.37 -23.16 -8.60
CA HIS A 957 2.16 -22.40 -8.24
C HIS A 957 0.97 -22.60 -9.19
N ASN A 958 1.23 -23.00 -10.44
CA ASN A 958 0.24 -23.25 -11.50
C ASN A 958 0.26 -24.71 -12.00
N GLY A 959 0.96 -25.61 -11.31
CA GLY A 959 1.00 -27.04 -11.64
C GLY A 959 1.73 -27.36 -12.96
N ALA A 960 2.63 -26.47 -13.41
CA ALA A 960 3.30 -26.56 -14.70
C ALA A 960 4.17 -27.81 -14.92
N TYR A 961 4.56 -28.54 -13.88
CA TYR A 961 5.33 -29.77 -14.04
C TYR A 961 4.58 -30.98 -13.49
N VAL A 962 4.39 -32.02 -14.31
CA VAL A 962 3.77 -33.30 -13.90
C VAL A 962 4.80 -34.36 -13.48
N SER A 963 6.07 -33.96 -13.30
CA SER A 963 7.13 -34.81 -12.73
C SER A 963 8.03 -33.98 -11.82
N LEU A 964 8.41 -34.56 -10.67
CA LEU A 964 9.39 -33.94 -9.77
C LEU A 964 10.76 -33.80 -10.45
N GLU A 965 11.12 -34.70 -11.37
CA GLU A 965 12.37 -34.61 -12.12
C GLU A 965 12.39 -33.36 -13.03
N THR A 966 11.30 -33.05 -13.73
CA THR A 966 11.23 -31.85 -14.57
C THR A 966 11.14 -30.57 -13.72
N ALA A 967 10.47 -30.61 -12.57
CA ALA A 967 10.48 -29.53 -11.60
C ALA A 967 11.89 -29.27 -11.01
N VAL A 968 12.67 -30.31 -10.70
CA VAL A 968 14.08 -30.18 -10.25
C VAL A 968 14.96 -29.65 -11.38
N ILE A 969 14.80 -30.14 -12.61
CA ILE A 969 15.54 -29.65 -13.78
C ILE A 969 15.27 -28.17 -14.05
N HIS A 970 14.04 -27.69 -13.81
CA HIS A 970 13.71 -26.25 -13.88
C HIS A 970 14.59 -25.43 -12.95
N HIS A 971 14.68 -25.79 -11.66
CA HIS A 971 15.50 -25.06 -10.67
C HIS A 971 16.98 -24.98 -11.05
N LEU A 972 17.52 -25.98 -11.77
CA LEU A 972 18.93 -25.99 -12.19
C LEU A 972 19.21 -25.02 -13.35
N ASN A 973 18.24 -24.75 -14.23
CA ASN A 973 18.39 -23.82 -15.36
C ASN A 973 17.04 -23.30 -15.91
N PRO A 974 16.35 -22.37 -15.22
CA PRO A 974 14.99 -21.95 -15.57
C PRO A 974 14.84 -21.45 -17.02
N ALA A 975 15.78 -20.64 -17.49
CA ALA A 975 15.77 -20.09 -18.84
C ALA A 975 15.78 -21.20 -19.92
N GLN A 976 16.51 -22.29 -19.70
CA GLN A 976 16.52 -23.44 -20.61
C GLN A 976 15.29 -24.33 -20.44
N ALA A 977 14.74 -24.44 -19.23
CA ALA A 977 13.56 -25.24 -18.95
C ALA A 977 12.28 -24.63 -19.56
N VAL A 978 12.10 -23.32 -19.50
CA VAL A 978 11.02 -22.60 -20.19
C VAL A 978 11.20 -22.66 -21.72
N THR A 979 12.42 -22.41 -22.22
CA THR A 979 12.70 -22.45 -23.67
C THR A 979 12.40 -23.82 -24.30
N ASN A 980 12.51 -24.91 -23.52
CA ASN A 980 12.24 -26.28 -23.97
C ASN A 980 10.98 -26.88 -23.29
N TYR A 981 10.05 -26.03 -22.81
CA TYR A 981 8.91 -26.50 -22.04
C TYR A 981 7.94 -27.33 -22.89
N ASP A 982 7.60 -28.54 -22.42
CA ASP A 982 6.68 -29.43 -23.11
C ASP A 982 5.23 -29.17 -22.68
N PHE A 983 4.52 -28.35 -23.46
CA PHE A 983 3.08 -28.13 -23.32
C PHE A 983 2.25 -29.42 -23.51
N GLY A 984 2.80 -30.47 -24.15
CA GLY A 984 2.16 -31.76 -24.27
C GLY A 984 1.97 -32.52 -22.95
N GLN A 985 2.60 -32.06 -21.85
CA GLN A 985 2.39 -32.60 -20.50
C GLN A 985 1.12 -32.05 -19.81
N LEU A 986 0.52 -30.97 -20.34
CA LEU A 986 -0.64 -30.31 -19.73
C LEU A 986 -1.96 -30.97 -20.13
N SER A 987 -2.96 -30.83 -19.26
CA SER A 987 -4.29 -31.38 -19.53
C SER A 987 -5.00 -30.62 -20.66
N PRO A 988 -5.92 -31.26 -21.40
CA PRO A 988 -6.73 -30.58 -22.42
C PRO A 988 -7.59 -29.43 -21.90
N LEU A 989 -7.81 -29.33 -20.57
CA LEU A 989 -8.50 -28.20 -19.96
C LEU A 989 -7.54 -27.03 -19.75
N VAL A 990 -6.33 -27.26 -19.20
CA VAL A 990 -5.32 -26.19 -19.05
C VAL A 990 -4.92 -25.63 -20.42
N LEU A 991 -4.77 -26.50 -21.42
CA LEU A 991 -4.48 -26.10 -22.81
C LEU A 991 -5.64 -25.40 -23.53
N ALA A 992 -6.87 -25.44 -22.99
CA ALA A 992 -8.02 -24.70 -23.54
C ALA A 992 -8.12 -23.28 -22.98
N GLU A 993 -7.62 -23.05 -21.77
CA GLU A 993 -7.57 -21.75 -21.08
C GLU A 993 -6.21 -21.04 -21.21
N ASP A 994 -5.22 -21.67 -21.87
CA ASP A 994 -3.89 -21.10 -22.08
C ASP A 994 -3.86 -20.07 -23.22
N SER A 995 -3.14 -18.96 -23.01
CA SER A 995 -2.97 -17.90 -24.02
C SER A 995 -2.34 -18.36 -25.34
N GLY A 996 -1.49 -19.41 -25.32
CA GLY A 996 -0.63 -19.81 -26.43
C GLY A 996 0.49 -18.81 -26.77
N GLU A 997 0.64 -17.71 -26.01
CA GLU A 997 1.58 -16.63 -26.34
C GLU A 997 2.94 -16.79 -25.65
N THR A 998 4.00 -16.91 -26.45
CA THR A 998 5.38 -17.02 -25.94
C THR A 998 5.81 -15.82 -25.09
N ALA A 999 5.22 -14.64 -25.29
CA ALA A 999 5.45 -13.46 -24.45
C ALA A 999 4.91 -13.67 -23.03
N VAL A 1000 3.72 -14.25 -22.90
CA VAL A 1000 3.10 -14.63 -21.62
C VAL A 1000 3.91 -15.76 -20.97
N HIS A 1001 4.17 -16.84 -21.70
CA HIS A 1001 4.92 -18.01 -21.22
C HIS A 1001 6.31 -17.67 -20.69
N THR A 1002 6.96 -16.63 -21.22
CA THR A 1002 8.31 -16.18 -20.81
C THR A 1002 8.32 -14.96 -19.90
N ALA A 1003 7.18 -14.34 -19.57
CA ALA A 1003 7.11 -13.08 -18.84
C ALA A 1003 7.91 -13.11 -17.52
N ALA A 1004 7.78 -14.20 -16.76
CA ALA A 1004 8.50 -14.41 -15.51
C ALA A 1004 10.03 -14.40 -15.65
N LEU A 1005 10.60 -14.77 -16.81
CA LEU A 1005 12.06 -14.69 -17.05
C LEU A 1005 12.55 -13.29 -17.42
N ASN A 1006 11.64 -12.40 -17.84
CA ASN A 1006 11.95 -11.06 -18.33
C ASN A 1006 11.70 -9.96 -17.27
N ALA A 1007 11.14 -10.31 -16.11
CA ALA A 1007 10.81 -9.39 -15.04
C ALA A 1007 12.05 -8.98 -14.21
N PRO A 1008 12.08 -7.77 -13.61
CA PRO A 1008 13.20 -7.30 -12.77
C PRO A 1008 13.49 -8.20 -11.56
N SER A 1009 12.46 -8.89 -11.07
CA SER A 1009 12.45 -9.84 -9.96
C SER A 1009 13.18 -11.17 -10.23
N PHE A 1010 13.47 -11.51 -11.49
CA PHE A 1010 14.03 -12.83 -11.83
C PHE A 1010 15.52 -12.93 -11.51
N TYR A 1011 15.86 -13.73 -10.49
CA TYR A 1011 17.25 -14.03 -10.14
C TYR A 1011 17.44 -15.51 -9.78
N MET A 1012 17.84 -16.33 -10.75
CA MET A 1012 18.24 -17.72 -10.52
C MET A 1012 19.57 -18.03 -11.22
N PRO A 1013 20.63 -18.43 -10.48
CA PRO A 1013 21.91 -18.82 -11.06
C PRO A 1013 21.80 -20.20 -11.72
N ARG A 1014 22.46 -20.39 -12.87
CA ARG A 1014 22.54 -21.70 -13.52
C ARG A 1014 23.45 -22.65 -12.73
N VAL A 1015 22.89 -23.77 -12.28
CA VAL A 1015 23.61 -24.91 -11.71
C VAL A 1015 23.86 -25.95 -12.80
N THR A 1016 24.83 -26.84 -12.63
CA THR A 1016 25.07 -27.97 -13.55
C THR A 1016 25.45 -29.20 -12.74
N LEU A 1017 24.58 -30.21 -12.81
CA LEU A 1017 24.73 -31.51 -12.15
C LEU A 1017 24.70 -32.62 -13.21
N THR A 1018 25.30 -33.77 -12.88
CA THR A 1018 25.15 -35.01 -13.65
C THR A 1018 23.82 -35.71 -13.34
N ASN A 1019 23.40 -36.62 -14.22
CA ASN A 1019 22.20 -37.43 -14.00
C ASN A 1019 22.26 -38.26 -12.71
N GLU A 1020 23.46 -38.67 -12.26
CA GLU A 1020 23.65 -39.38 -11.00
C GLU A 1020 23.40 -38.47 -9.78
N GLU A 1021 23.83 -37.20 -9.85
CA GLU A 1021 23.58 -36.18 -8.82
C GLU A 1021 22.12 -35.73 -8.80
N VAL A 1022 21.45 -35.62 -9.95
CA VAL A 1022 19.99 -35.39 -10.03
C VAL A 1022 19.22 -36.57 -9.44
N THR A 1023 19.64 -37.80 -9.73
CA THR A 1023 19.06 -39.01 -9.12
C THR A 1023 19.27 -39.00 -7.59
N ALA A 1024 20.44 -38.55 -7.11
CA ALA A 1024 20.72 -38.39 -5.69
C ALA A 1024 19.78 -37.37 -5.03
N LEU A 1025 19.59 -36.19 -5.64
CA LEU A 1025 18.62 -35.18 -5.18
C LEU A 1025 17.20 -35.75 -5.11
N LEU A 1026 16.72 -36.43 -6.15
CA LEU A 1026 15.39 -37.05 -6.15
C LEU A 1026 15.26 -38.14 -5.06
N THR A 1027 16.32 -38.90 -4.82
CA THR A 1027 16.38 -39.90 -3.73
C THR A 1027 16.36 -39.25 -2.34
N PHE A 1028 16.88 -38.03 -2.20
CA PHE A 1028 16.72 -37.23 -0.98
C PHE A 1028 15.30 -36.69 -0.83
N LEU A 1029 14.68 -36.18 -1.91
CA LEU A 1029 13.31 -35.65 -1.86
C LEU A 1029 12.25 -36.74 -1.56
N ASP A 1030 12.39 -37.97 -2.06
CA ASP A 1030 11.54 -39.10 -1.60
C ASP A 1030 11.74 -39.38 -0.09
N SER A 1031 12.95 -39.20 0.44
CA SER A 1031 13.23 -39.39 1.87
C SER A 1031 12.58 -38.35 2.79
N LEU A 1032 12.07 -37.25 2.24
CA LEU A 1032 11.20 -36.27 2.93
C LEU A 1032 9.74 -36.75 3.05
N THR A 1033 9.40 -37.91 2.50
CA THR A 1033 8.03 -38.44 2.51
C THR A 1033 7.79 -39.33 3.73
N SER A 1034 6.81 -38.95 4.54
CA SER A 1034 6.26 -39.80 5.60
C SER A 1034 5.72 -41.11 5.00
N PRO A 1035 6.02 -42.29 5.60
CA PRO A 1035 5.31 -43.53 5.30
C PRO A 1035 3.81 -43.43 5.60
N SER A 1036 3.44 -42.77 6.70
CA SER A 1036 2.05 -42.59 7.13
C SER A 1036 1.23 -41.69 6.18
N ALA A 1037 1.88 -40.75 5.49
CA ALA A 1037 1.24 -39.88 4.49
C ALA A 1037 0.93 -40.57 3.13
N LYS A 1038 1.29 -41.84 2.93
CA LYS A 1038 1.14 -42.54 1.63
C LYS A 1038 -0.20 -43.28 1.45
N ASP A 1039 -0.97 -43.53 2.50
CA ASP A 1039 -2.33 -44.10 2.42
C ASP A 1039 -3.26 -43.45 3.44
N LEU A 1040 -4.06 -42.51 2.94
CA LEU A 1040 -4.99 -41.68 3.71
C LEU A 1040 -6.46 -41.99 3.38
N ALA A 1041 -6.74 -43.07 2.64
CA ALA A 1041 -8.10 -43.45 2.27
C ALA A 1041 -9.00 -43.78 3.48
N HIS A 1042 -8.38 -44.13 4.61
CA HIS A 1042 -9.04 -44.37 5.90
C HIS A 1042 -9.61 -43.12 6.58
N LEU A 1043 -9.32 -41.92 6.05
CA LEU A 1043 -9.86 -40.64 6.54
C LEU A 1043 -11.19 -40.24 5.86
N ILE A 1044 -11.63 -40.98 4.84
CA ILE A 1044 -12.89 -40.69 4.12
C ILE A 1044 -14.08 -41.12 4.99
N PRO A 1045 -14.98 -40.20 5.41
CA PRO A 1045 -16.15 -40.55 6.21
C PRO A 1045 -17.27 -41.17 5.35
N ASP A 1046 -18.08 -42.05 5.95
CA ASP A 1046 -19.24 -42.68 5.28
C ASP A 1046 -20.33 -41.66 4.88
N ALA A 1047 -20.44 -40.53 5.61
CA ALA A 1047 -21.45 -39.49 5.41
C ALA A 1047 -21.01 -38.16 6.09
N VAL A 1048 -21.66 -37.06 5.73
CA VAL A 1048 -21.46 -35.72 6.33
C VAL A 1048 -22.76 -35.16 6.93
N PRO A 1049 -22.71 -34.23 7.92
CA PRO A 1049 -23.89 -33.83 8.71
C PRO A 1049 -25.05 -33.21 7.94
N SER A 1050 -24.80 -32.57 6.78
CA SER A 1050 -25.85 -32.04 5.92
C SER A 1050 -26.67 -33.11 5.17
N GLY A 1051 -26.15 -34.34 5.08
CA GLY A 1051 -26.67 -35.38 4.19
C GLY A 1051 -26.33 -35.17 2.70
N LEU A 1052 -25.48 -34.20 2.36
CA LEU A 1052 -24.90 -34.05 1.02
C LEU A 1052 -23.91 -35.18 0.70
N ARG A 1053 -23.46 -35.23 -0.57
CA ARG A 1053 -22.40 -36.14 -1.00
C ARG A 1053 -21.07 -35.72 -0.37
N VAL A 1054 -20.38 -36.68 0.25
CA VAL A 1054 -19.04 -36.50 0.82
C VAL A 1054 -18.10 -35.94 -0.26
N GLY A 1055 -17.49 -34.78 -0.03
CA GLY A 1055 -16.61 -34.13 -1.00
C GLY A 1055 -17.28 -33.65 -2.31
N GLY A 1056 -18.61 -33.69 -2.43
CA GLY A 1056 -19.36 -33.21 -3.61
C GLY A 1056 -19.46 -34.18 -4.79
N GLU A 1057 -19.08 -35.46 -4.62
CA GLU A 1057 -19.07 -36.48 -5.68
C GLU A 1057 -20.45 -37.08 -5.99
#